data_AF-A0A9R0VBM9-F1
#
_entry.id   AF-A0A9R0VBM9-F1
#
_cell.length_a   1.000
_cell.length_b   1.000
_cell.length_c   1.000
_cell.angle_alpha   90.00
_cell.angle_beta   90.00
_cell.angle_gamma   90.00
#
_symmetry.space_group_name_H-M   'P 1'
#
loop_
_entity.id
_entity.type
_entity.pdbx_description
1 polymer ?
#
loop_
_entity_poly.entity_id
_entity_poly.type
_entity_poly.pdbx_seq_one_letter_code
_entity_poly.pdbx_strand_id
1 'polypeptide(L)'
;MDSSTGSRGPAGFSTQANALLRKNLCFQKRNLKTNVCITLFPILLCVLLVLLQGAIDREIDKPKYRCGCACVDAAADGSCRRTECGAQHSTLDQVASCPIPTPPRWPALVQLPTPESRAVSTASQPLDGLPGQACRDAGSCPAAFLVTGSNRSLAESLSGQLFPALSSPLNFTNYLVALSKIVPGSDTTPEFRQLLEPAFTPGNTLYIVQPQCRSNLSQTVSVNAGIIPLQLNVECIQGLMLWRESESIVNDELFRGYRQQRESGRERANEFAAGYNFLNTNKDSLDISIWFNSTYSNNTAFTEIALLRVPRLVNMASNAYIKFLRGSGVEMLLEYVKDMPKVGTKLKFDLSSLLGALFFTWIVELLFPVVLTYLVYEKQQKLKIMMKMHGLKDGPYWMITYTYFFALSAVYMLLFIIFGSVIGLRFFTANNYSIQIVFYFIYINLQIALAFFAASFFSSVKIATVVGYIYVFGSGLLGAFLLRFFVEDNSFPKGWIVVMEIIPGFSLYRGLYEFGQYAFSGTAMGTSGMEWTNLSDPVNGMRTVLIIMVIEWAILLPLAFYLDQVSSLSGGLRKRLLISLKCFKKRAASFRRYSFGRLGPKVTIEMENPDTTQEREVVEQLLLEPSANHAIISDNLTKVYHGKDGNPDKLAVRGLSLALPKGQCFGMLGPNGAGKTSFISMMIGLIPPTSGTAYVHGMDIRTDMNEIYTNMGVCPQHDLLWETLTGREHLLFYGRLKNLKGAELLKATDDSLKSVNLFRGGVGDKQVGKYSGGMKRRLSVAISLIGDPKVVFMDEPSTGLDPASRNNLWSVVKEAKKNRAIILTSIHLS
;
A
#
# COMPACT_ATOMS: atom_id res chain seq x y z
N MET A 1 -28.94 -23.35 -56.53
CA MET A 1 -27.78 -22.47 -56.28
C MET A 1 -27.03 -23.08 -55.10
N ASP A 2 -26.02 -23.87 -55.43
CA ASP A 2 -25.18 -24.59 -54.48
C ASP A 2 -24.37 -23.62 -53.63
N SER A 3 -24.76 -23.45 -52.37
CA SER A 3 -23.94 -22.75 -51.38
C SER A 3 -22.90 -23.73 -50.85
N SER A 4 -21.67 -23.58 -51.36
CA SER A 4 -20.45 -24.22 -50.88
C SER A 4 -20.38 -24.25 -49.35
N THR A 5 -20.64 -25.42 -48.75
CA THR A 5 -20.41 -25.72 -47.33
C THR A 5 -18.92 -25.95 -47.07
N GLY A 6 -18.10 -24.92 -47.32
CA GLY A 6 -16.73 -24.89 -46.83
C GLY A 6 -16.76 -24.81 -45.31
N SER A 7 -16.14 -25.78 -44.62
CA SER A 7 -16.10 -25.77 -43.16
C SER A 7 -15.46 -24.47 -42.67
N ARG A 8 -16.21 -23.65 -41.93
CA ARG A 8 -15.70 -22.34 -41.46
C ARG A 8 -14.50 -22.58 -40.55
N GLY A 9 -13.36 -21.99 -40.88
CA GLY A 9 -12.16 -22.06 -40.05
C GLY A 9 -12.38 -21.40 -38.67
N PRO A 10 -11.54 -21.75 -37.68
CA PRO A 10 -11.67 -21.23 -36.31
C PRO A 10 -11.58 -19.69 -36.29
N ALA A 11 -12.30 -19.07 -35.36
CA ALA A 11 -12.26 -17.62 -35.20
C ALA A 11 -10.84 -17.15 -34.83
N GLY A 12 -10.29 -16.23 -35.61
CA GLY A 12 -8.99 -15.60 -35.32
C GLY A 12 -9.03 -14.73 -34.05
N PHE A 13 -7.86 -14.43 -33.51
CA PHE A 13 -7.68 -13.63 -32.28
C PHE A 13 -8.46 -12.31 -32.32
N SER A 14 -8.36 -11.55 -33.42
CA SER A 14 -9.05 -10.26 -33.58
C SER A 14 -10.59 -10.42 -33.59
N THR A 15 -11.12 -11.48 -34.20
CA THR A 15 -12.56 -11.76 -34.21
C THR A 15 -13.07 -12.04 -32.79
N GLN A 16 -12.36 -12.91 -32.05
CA GLN A 16 -12.68 -13.21 -30.65
C GLN A 16 -12.56 -11.95 -29.79
N ALA A 17 -11.58 -11.10 -30.10
CA ALA A 17 -11.34 -9.91 -29.34
C ALA A 17 -12.42 -8.84 -29.50
N ASN A 18 -12.83 -8.60 -30.74
CA ASN A 18 -13.95 -7.73 -31.07
C ASN A 18 -15.26 -8.24 -30.45
N ALA A 19 -15.48 -9.56 -30.40
CA ALA A 19 -16.67 -10.15 -29.77
C ALA A 19 -16.73 -9.83 -28.27
N LEU A 20 -15.64 -10.07 -27.54
CA LEU A 20 -15.52 -9.76 -26.11
C LEU A 20 -15.63 -8.25 -25.83
N LEU A 21 -14.96 -7.42 -26.63
CA LEU A 21 -15.00 -5.97 -26.48
C LEU A 21 -16.42 -5.43 -26.64
N ARG A 22 -17.17 -5.87 -27.66
CA ARG A 22 -18.58 -5.49 -27.84
C ARG A 22 -19.46 -5.97 -26.70
N LYS A 23 -19.26 -7.19 -26.21
CA LYS A 23 -19.98 -7.71 -25.03
C LYS A 23 -19.71 -6.85 -23.80
N ASN A 24 -18.44 -6.52 -23.55
CA ASN A 24 -18.06 -5.65 -22.43
C ASN A 24 -18.66 -4.25 -22.59
N LEU A 25 -18.61 -3.64 -23.77
CA LEU A 25 -19.24 -2.34 -24.03
C LEU A 25 -20.76 -2.35 -23.77
N CYS A 26 -21.50 -3.38 -24.23
CA CYS A 26 -22.93 -3.51 -23.96
C CYS A 26 -23.22 -3.65 -22.45
N PHE A 27 -22.44 -4.49 -21.76
CA PHE A 27 -22.55 -4.68 -20.32
C PHE A 27 -22.34 -3.34 -19.57
N GLN A 28 -21.34 -2.56 -19.98
CA GLN A 28 -20.99 -1.31 -19.33
C GLN A 28 -21.94 -0.16 -19.65
N LYS A 29 -22.44 -0.07 -20.88
CA LYS A 29 -23.48 0.92 -21.25
C LYS A 29 -24.71 0.79 -20.35
N ARG A 30 -25.04 -0.42 -19.89
CA ARG A 30 -26.16 -0.69 -18.98
C ARG A 30 -25.84 -0.42 -17.51
N ASN A 31 -24.57 -0.54 -17.14
CA ASN A 31 -24.07 -0.17 -15.82
C ASN A 31 -23.54 1.28 -15.77
N LEU A 32 -23.93 2.13 -16.73
CA LEU A 32 -23.43 3.50 -16.86
C LEU A 32 -23.65 4.31 -15.58
N LYS A 33 -24.80 4.17 -14.90
CA LYS A 33 -25.06 4.86 -13.63
C LYS A 33 -24.03 4.50 -12.56
N THR A 34 -23.69 3.22 -12.44
CA THR A 34 -22.70 2.72 -11.49
C THR A 34 -21.30 3.22 -11.86
N ASN A 35 -20.93 3.14 -13.15
CA ASN A 35 -19.64 3.64 -13.63
C ASN A 35 -19.50 5.15 -13.43
N VAL A 36 -20.55 5.92 -13.74
CA VAL A 36 -20.61 7.37 -13.50
C VAL A 36 -20.46 7.66 -12.01
N CYS A 37 -21.18 6.95 -11.14
CA CYS A 37 -21.07 7.12 -9.68
C CYS A 37 -19.64 6.86 -9.18
N ILE A 38 -19.01 5.77 -9.64
CA ILE A 38 -17.61 5.45 -9.31
C ILE A 38 -16.68 6.57 -9.79
N THR A 39 -16.85 7.08 -11.02
CA THR A 39 -16.01 8.17 -11.55
C THR A 39 -16.28 9.54 -10.90
N LEU A 40 -17.47 9.77 -10.35
CA LEU A 40 -17.84 11.01 -9.66
C LEU A 40 -17.39 11.02 -8.19
N PHE A 41 -17.16 9.86 -7.59
CA PHE A 41 -16.77 9.75 -6.18
C PHE A 41 -15.48 10.53 -5.81
N PRO A 42 -14.38 10.48 -6.60
CA PRO A 42 -13.20 11.30 -6.34
C PRO A 42 -13.50 12.79 -6.32
N ILE A 43 -14.39 13.26 -7.20
CA ILE A 43 -14.79 14.66 -7.29
C ILE A 43 -15.48 15.08 -5.99
N LEU A 44 -16.42 14.28 -5.50
CA LEU A 44 -17.13 14.56 -4.25
C LEU A 44 -16.15 14.66 -3.07
N LEU A 45 -15.14 13.78 -3.01
CA LEU A 45 -14.13 13.84 -1.95
C LEU A 45 -13.19 15.06 -2.10
N CYS A 46 -12.75 15.39 -3.31
CA CYS A 46 -11.95 16.59 -3.55
C CYS A 46 -12.72 17.87 -3.16
N VAL A 47 -14.01 17.94 -3.48
CA VAL A 47 -14.89 19.04 -3.06
C VAL A 47 -15.00 19.09 -1.53
N LEU A 48 -15.20 17.94 -0.88
CA LEU A 48 -15.24 17.86 0.59
C LEU A 48 -13.93 18.35 1.23
N LEU A 49 -12.77 17.96 0.68
CA LEU A 49 -11.47 18.41 1.15
C LEU A 49 -11.31 19.93 1.03
N VAL A 50 -11.80 20.54 -0.04
CA VAL A 50 -11.76 22.00 -0.19
C VAL A 50 -12.71 22.72 0.76
N LEU A 51 -13.90 22.17 1.01
CA LEU A 51 -14.81 22.74 2.00
C LEU A 51 -14.21 22.69 3.40
N LEU A 52 -13.57 21.56 3.76
CA LEU A 52 -12.83 21.41 5.01
C LEU A 52 -11.64 22.38 5.08
N GLN A 53 -10.86 22.48 4.01
CA GLN A 53 -9.74 23.41 3.90
C GLN A 53 -10.20 24.85 4.12
N GLY A 54 -11.29 25.28 3.47
CA GLY A 54 -11.85 26.62 3.66
C GLY A 54 -12.36 26.88 5.08
N ALA A 55 -12.89 25.87 5.76
CA ALA A 55 -13.27 25.97 7.16
C ALA A 55 -12.05 26.15 8.08
N ILE A 56 -10.96 25.42 7.80
CA ILE A 56 -9.68 25.53 8.53
C ILE A 56 -9.03 26.89 8.27
N ASP A 57 -8.95 27.33 7.01
CA ASP A 57 -8.36 28.61 6.64
C ASP A 57 -9.07 29.77 7.37
N ARG A 58 -10.41 29.70 7.50
CA ARG A 58 -11.19 30.69 8.25
C ARG A 58 -10.84 30.74 9.75
N GLU A 59 -10.50 29.60 10.34
CA GLU A 59 -10.07 29.52 11.75
C GLU A 59 -8.63 30.03 11.94
N ILE A 60 -7.74 29.73 10.99
CA ILE A 60 -6.32 30.07 11.07
C ILE A 60 -6.05 31.52 10.64
N ASP A 61 -6.90 32.11 9.79
CA ASP A 61 -6.81 33.52 9.42
C ASP A 61 -7.24 34.49 10.53
N LYS A 62 -7.65 33.99 11.71
CA LYS A 62 -7.95 34.81 12.88
C LYS A 62 -6.72 35.65 13.29
N PRO A 63 -6.91 36.88 13.79
CA PRO A 63 -5.82 37.80 14.14
C PRO A 63 -4.77 37.20 15.09
N LYS A 64 -5.18 36.27 15.94
CA LYS A 64 -4.31 35.55 16.89
C LYS A 64 -3.11 34.86 16.21
N TYR A 65 -3.25 34.40 14.97
CA TYR A 65 -2.22 33.64 14.25
C TYR A 65 -1.46 34.48 13.21
N ARG A 66 -1.74 35.79 13.13
CA ARG A 66 -1.06 36.72 12.23
C ARG A 66 -0.09 37.59 13.02
N CYS A 67 0.97 38.02 12.34
CA CYS A 67 1.84 39.04 12.91
C CYS A 67 1.03 40.31 13.18
N GLY A 68 1.18 40.86 14.39
CA GLY A 68 0.55 42.10 14.79
C GLY A 68 1.13 43.29 14.03
N CYS A 69 0.26 44.24 13.72
CA CYS A 69 0.60 45.44 12.97
C CYS A 69 0.07 46.67 13.70
N ALA A 70 0.88 47.72 13.75
CA ALA A 70 0.49 49.02 14.28
C ALA A 70 0.50 50.07 13.16
N CYS A 71 -0.38 51.06 13.28
CA CYS A 71 -0.34 52.21 12.40
C CYS A 71 0.75 53.17 12.86
N VAL A 72 1.72 53.46 11.98
CA VAL A 72 2.83 54.37 12.27
C VAL A 72 2.52 55.77 11.76
N ASP A 73 1.76 55.89 10.66
CA ASP A 73 1.26 57.17 10.14
C ASP A 73 -0.27 57.16 10.01
N ALA A 74 -0.96 57.84 10.92
CA ALA A 74 -2.41 58.06 10.84
C ALA A 74 -2.72 59.40 10.15
N ALA A 75 -3.66 59.39 9.20
CA ALA A 75 -4.20 60.60 8.62
C ALA A 75 -5.18 61.29 9.58
N ALA A 76 -5.43 62.60 9.37
CA ALA A 76 -6.32 63.41 10.20
C ALA A 76 -7.79 62.93 10.21
N ASP A 77 -8.16 62.06 9.27
CA ASP A 77 -9.48 61.41 9.15
C ASP A 77 -9.55 60.05 9.89
N GLY A 78 -8.47 59.63 10.56
CA GLY A 78 -8.38 58.35 11.26
C GLY A 78 -7.99 57.16 10.38
N SER A 79 -7.75 57.35 9.08
CA SER A 79 -7.26 56.28 8.18
C SER A 79 -5.75 56.05 8.35
N CYS A 80 -5.33 54.79 8.38
CA CYS A 80 -3.91 54.46 8.50
C CYS A 80 -3.23 54.53 7.12
N ARG A 81 -2.29 55.47 6.93
CA ARG A 81 -1.51 55.59 5.69
C ARG A 81 -0.37 54.59 5.61
N ARG A 82 0.25 54.28 6.76
CA ARG A 82 1.38 53.36 6.83
C ARG A 82 1.25 52.45 8.04
N THR A 83 1.11 51.15 7.76
CA THR A 83 1.03 50.11 8.77
C THR A 83 2.34 49.34 8.80
N GLU A 84 2.97 49.24 9.97
CA GLU A 84 4.16 48.41 10.15
C GLU A 84 3.81 47.17 10.98
N CYS A 85 4.16 46.00 10.45
CA CYS A 85 3.95 44.71 11.09
C CYS A 85 5.27 44.17 11.62
N GLY A 86 5.30 43.74 12.87
CA GLY A 86 6.52 43.26 13.49
C GLY A 86 6.27 42.64 14.85
N ALA A 87 7.27 41.90 15.35
CA ALA A 87 7.22 41.28 16.66
C ALA A 87 6.95 42.32 17.77
N GLN A 88 7.41 43.56 17.60
CA GLN A 88 7.17 44.67 18.55
C GLN A 88 5.69 45.09 18.67
N HIS A 89 4.85 44.76 17.69
CA HIS A 89 3.42 45.09 17.69
C HIS A 89 2.55 43.83 17.85
N SER A 90 3.15 42.72 18.26
CA SER A 90 2.52 41.40 18.32
C SER A 90 2.42 40.90 19.76
N THR A 91 1.33 40.18 20.07
CA THR A 91 1.23 39.42 21.32
C THR A 91 2.12 38.16 21.28
N LEU A 92 2.37 37.53 22.44
CA LEU A 92 3.22 36.32 22.54
C LEU A 92 2.80 35.22 21.53
N ASP A 93 1.49 35.04 21.33
CA ASP A 93 0.92 34.08 20.38
C ASP A 93 1.13 34.48 18.90
N GLN A 94 1.25 35.78 18.61
CA GLN A 94 1.39 36.33 17.26
C GLN A 94 2.85 36.40 16.78
N VAL A 95 3.81 36.54 17.71
CA VAL A 95 5.25 36.69 17.41
C VAL A 95 5.78 35.52 16.58
N ALA A 96 5.25 34.31 16.79
CA ALA A 96 5.63 33.12 16.03
C ALA A 96 5.39 33.25 14.51
N SER A 97 4.46 34.10 14.07
CA SER A 97 4.12 34.32 12.66
C SER A 97 4.84 35.54 12.04
N CYS A 98 5.63 36.27 12.84
CA CYS A 98 6.30 37.50 12.39
C CYS A 98 7.62 37.26 11.66
N PRO A 99 7.98 38.13 10.70
CA PRO A 99 9.34 38.20 10.18
C PRO A 99 10.30 38.70 11.26
N ILE A 100 11.45 38.04 11.37
CA ILE A 100 12.54 38.40 12.28
C ILE A 100 13.83 38.45 11.44
N PRO A 101 14.04 39.54 10.67
CA PRO A 101 15.17 39.66 9.76
C PRO A 101 16.51 39.79 10.50
N THR A 102 16.48 40.31 11.73
CA THR A 102 17.64 40.44 12.60
C THR A 102 17.35 39.82 13.96
N PRO A 103 17.59 38.51 14.13
CA PRO A 103 17.42 37.85 15.42
C PRO A 103 18.29 38.49 16.52
N PRO A 104 17.82 38.53 17.77
CA PRO A 104 18.59 39.04 18.90
C PRO A 104 19.87 38.21 19.13
N ARG A 105 20.89 38.86 19.67
CA ARG A 105 22.18 38.25 20.02
C ARG A 105 22.18 37.95 21.50
N TRP A 106 22.34 36.67 21.86
CA TRP A 106 22.35 36.22 23.24
C TRP A 106 23.74 35.72 23.62
N PRO A 107 24.27 36.01 24.82
CA PRO A 107 25.55 35.46 25.24
C PRO A 107 25.43 33.93 25.38
N ALA A 108 26.51 33.21 25.06
CA ALA A 108 26.53 31.77 25.26
C ALA A 108 26.57 31.44 26.75
N LEU A 109 25.59 30.68 27.23
CA LEU A 109 25.46 30.32 28.65
C LEU A 109 25.89 28.88 28.90
N VAL A 110 26.19 28.54 30.16
CA VAL A 110 26.27 27.16 30.65
C VAL A 110 24.93 26.76 31.28
N GLN A 111 24.44 25.55 31.00
CA GLN A 111 23.30 24.99 31.74
C GLN A 111 23.75 24.62 33.15
N LEU A 112 23.14 25.23 34.15
CA LEU A 112 23.38 24.91 35.56
C LEU A 112 22.20 24.11 36.13
N PRO A 113 22.45 23.24 37.12
CA PRO A 113 21.36 22.64 37.89
C PRO A 113 20.67 23.67 38.78
N THR A 114 19.37 23.47 39.01
CA THR A 114 18.60 24.27 39.97
C THR A 114 19.18 24.12 41.38
N PRO A 115 19.05 25.12 42.27
CA PRO A 115 19.61 25.05 43.63
C PRO A 115 19.27 23.77 44.41
N GLU A 116 18.06 23.23 44.19
CA GLU A 116 17.57 22.01 44.84
C GLU A 116 18.22 20.71 44.33
N SER A 117 18.79 20.72 43.12
CA SER A 117 19.34 19.55 42.42
C SER A 117 20.88 19.54 42.36
N ARG A 118 21.56 20.65 42.65
CA ARG A 118 23.04 20.74 42.63
C ARG A 118 23.68 19.65 43.49
N ALA A 119 24.62 18.88 42.95
CA ALA A 119 25.24 17.74 43.62
C ALA A 119 25.78 18.06 45.04
N VAL A 120 25.49 17.19 46.00
CA VAL A 120 26.03 17.22 47.37
C VAL A 120 26.42 15.81 47.81
N SER A 121 27.30 15.73 48.81
CA SER A 121 27.60 14.48 49.47
C SER A 121 26.45 14.11 50.42
N THR A 122 25.88 12.92 50.25
CA THR A 122 24.80 12.38 51.10
C THR A 122 25.23 11.07 51.74
N ALA A 123 24.53 10.65 52.81
CA ALA A 123 24.78 9.36 53.44
C ALA A 123 24.55 8.16 52.48
N SER A 124 23.67 8.33 51.49
CA SER A 124 23.39 7.33 50.45
C SER A 124 24.37 7.38 49.27
N GLN A 125 25.03 8.52 49.04
CA GLN A 125 26.02 8.74 47.97
C GLN A 125 27.19 9.59 48.51
N PRO A 126 28.16 8.99 49.21
CA PRO A 126 29.33 9.70 49.70
C PRO A 126 30.26 10.02 48.52
N LEU A 127 30.22 11.27 48.08
CA LEU A 127 30.99 11.77 46.95
C LEU A 127 32.09 12.70 47.46
N ASP A 128 33.34 12.33 47.18
CA ASP A 128 34.51 13.09 47.65
C ASP A 128 34.59 14.46 46.98
N GLY A 129 34.87 15.48 47.81
CA GLY A 129 35.03 16.87 47.38
C GLY A 129 33.73 17.67 47.27
N LEU A 130 32.56 17.06 47.47
CA LEU A 130 31.27 17.77 47.50
C LEU A 130 30.90 18.27 48.91
N PRO A 131 30.22 19.42 49.03
CA PRO A 131 29.68 19.88 50.30
C PRO A 131 28.53 18.99 50.79
N GLY A 132 28.21 19.08 52.07
CA GLY A 132 27.06 18.38 52.66
C GLY A 132 25.71 19.01 52.27
N GLN A 133 24.62 18.30 52.56
CA GLN A 133 23.26 18.67 52.17
C GLN A 133 22.79 20.07 52.64
N ALA A 134 23.35 20.60 53.73
CA ALA A 134 22.97 21.91 54.29
C ALA A 134 23.08 23.07 53.26
N CYS A 135 23.97 22.99 52.28
CA CYS A 135 24.06 24.04 51.25
C CYS A 135 22.86 24.05 50.29
N ARG A 136 22.16 22.91 50.12
CA ARG A 136 20.97 22.83 49.25
C ARG A 136 19.81 23.55 49.87
N ASP A 137 19.62 23.33 51.17
CA ASP A 137 18.54 23.97 51.93
C ASP A 137 18.77 25.48 52.05
N ALA A 138 20.03 25.93 52.00
CA ALA A 138 20.43 27.33 51.92
C ALA A 138 20.52 27.91 50.48
N GLY A 139 20.33 27.09 49.43
CA GLY A 139 20.46 27.50 48.03
C GLY A 139 21.88 27.89 47.56
N SER A 140 22.90 27.65 48.39
CA SER A 140 24.27 28.15 48.23
C SER A 140 25.26 27.13 47.68
N CYS A 141 24.82 25.90 47.34
CA CYS A 141 25.72 24.89 46.81
C CYS A 141 26.43 25.35 45.53
N PRO A 142 27.72 24.98 45.36
CA PRO A 142 28.46 25.22 44.14
C PRO A 142 27.88 24.41 42.96
N ALA A 143 28.15 24.86 41.74
CA ALA A 143 27.93 24.06 40.55
C ALA A 143 29.12 23.12 40.36
N ALA A 144 28.89 21.82 40.50
CA ALA A 144 29.93 20.80 40.37
C ALA A 144 30.14 20.38 38.90
N PHE A 145 31.40 20.24 38.53
CA PHE A 145 31.86 19.77 37.22
C PHE A 145 32.84 18.62 37.42
N LEU A 146 32.68 17.55 36.68
CA LEU A 146 33.57 16.39 36.75
C LEU A 146 34.69 16.51 35.73
N VAL A 147 35.91 16.11 36.09
CA VAL A 147 37.07 16.09 35.20
C VAL A 147 37.83 14.78 35.30
N THR A 148 38.24 14.27 34.15
CA THR A 148 39.19 13.18 34.02
C THR A 148 40.12 13.43 32.82
N GLY A 149 41.14 12.59 32.65
CA GLY A 149 42.06 12.68 31.53
C GLY A 149 43.26 11.76 31.68
N SER A 150 43.96 11.47 30.58
CA SER A 150 45.12 10.57 30.59
C SER A 150 46.30 11.11 31.42
N ASN A 151 46.51 12.43 31.38
CA ASN A 151 47.51 13.13 32.17
C ASN A 151 46.85 14.02 33.22
N ARG A 152 46.83 13.55 34.46
CA ARG A 152 46.23 14.26 35.60
C ARG A 152 46.76 15.68 35.78
N SER A 153 48.07 15.88 35.74
CA SER A 153 48.67 17.21 35.96
C SER A 153 48.24 18.23 34.91
N LEU A 154 48.16 17.79 33.65
CA LEU A 154 47.73 18.64 32.54
C LEU A 154 46.22 18.91 32.61
N ALA A 155 45.41 17.87 32.83
CA ALA A 155 43.96 18.00 32.94
C ALA A 155 43.56 18.87 34.14
N GLU A 156 44.21 18.73 35.30
CA GLU A 156 44.02 19.61 36.46
C GLU A 156 44.40 21.07 36.12
N SER A 157 45.54 21.28 35.45
CA SER A 157 45.97 22.61 34.99
C SER A 157 44.95 23.27 34.03
N LEU A 158 44.46 22.52 33.04
CA LEU A 158 43.45 22.97 32.09
C LEU A 158 42.10 23.22 32.78
N SER A 159 41.69 22.32 33.67
CA SER A 159 40.44 22.44 34.43
C SER A 159 40.40 23.67 35.32
N GLY A 160 41.54 24.03 35.93
CA GLY A 160 41.67 25.24 36.76
C GLY A 160 41.54 26.55 35.98
N GLN A 161 41.69 26.51 34.65
CA GLN A 161 41.55 27.66 33.77
C GLN A 161 40.16 27.76 33.11
N LEU A 162 39.26 26.80 33.32
CA LEU A 162 37.89 26.86 32.77
C LEU A 162 37.08 28.02 33.34
N PHE A 163 37.35 28.43 34.58
CA PHE A 163 36.71 29.56 35.25
C PHE A 163 37.72 30.70 35.45
N PRO A 164 37.81 31.67 34.53
CA PRO A 164 38.69 32.82 34.72
C PRO A 164 38.23 33.64 35.94
N ALA A 165 39.18 33.91 36.85
CA ALA A 165 38.92 34.75 38.02
C ALA A 165 38.69 36.20 37.61
N LEU A 166 37.65 36.82 38.15
CA LEU A 166 37.30 38.20 37.85
C LEU A 166 38.34 39.17 38.45
N SER A 167 39.09 39.86 37.59
CA SER A 167 40.14 40.81 37.98
C SER A 167 39.63 42.24 38.22
N SER A 168 38.48 42.62 37.64
CA SER A 168 37.91 43.98 37.71
C SER A 168 36.37 43.95 37.73
N PRO A 169 35.68 44.96 38.31
CA PRO A 169 34.22 45.04 38.24
C PRO A 169 33.74 45.06 36.78
N LEU A 170 32.67 44.32 36.51
CA LEU A 170 32.13 44.15 35.16
C LEU A 170 31.42 45.44 34.73
N ASN A 171 31.86 46.00 33.59
CA ASN A 171 31.13 47.07 32.95
C ASN A 171 30.11 46.50 31.96
N PHE A 172 28.83 46.62 32.28
CA PHE A 172 27.72 46.09 31.47
C PHE A 172 27.25 47.01 30.35
N THR A 173 27.92 48.15 30.07
CA THR A 173 27.58 49.02 28.92
C THR A 173 27.59 48.25 27.60
N ASN A 174 28.52 47.30 27.43
CA ASN A 174 28.48 46.28 26.38
C ASN A 174 28.46 44.88 27.02
N TYR A 175 27.28 44.47 27.47
CA TYR A 175 27.10 43.23 28.22
C TYR A 175 27.58 41.98 27.46
N LEU A 176 27.48 41.93 26.12
CA LEU A 176 27.93 40.77 25.33
C LEU A 176 29.45 40.56 25.45
N VAL A 177 30.22 41.64 25.35
CA VAL A 177 31.69 41.59 25.51
C VAL A 177 32.08 41.35 26.97
N ALA A 178 31.32 41.91 27.92
CA ALA A 178 31.57 41.68 29.34
C ALA A 178 31.34 40.21 29.73
N LEU A 179 30.24 39.63 29.28
CA LEU A 179 29.85 38.25 29.58
C LEU A 179 30.70 37.22 28.82
N SER A 180 31.29 37.58 27.67
CA SER A 180 32.15 36.65 26.91
C SER A 180 33.47 36.33 27.62
N LYS A 181 33.97 37.26 28.44
CA LYS A 181 35.20 37.15 29.23
C LYS A 181 35.06 36.34 30.53
N ILE A 182 33.83 36.07 30.96
CA ILE A 182 33.51 35.31 32.18
C ILE A 182 32.62 34.12 31.83
N VAL A 183 32.26 33.26 32.78
CA VAL A 183 31.39 32.11 32.50
C VAL A 183 29.98 32.38 33.01
N PRO A 184 29.06 32.89 32.16
CA PRO A 184 27.66 33.02 32.53
C PRO A 184 26.95 31.66 32.44
N GLY A 185 26.02 31.41 33.35
CA GLY A 185 25.19 30.22 33.38
C GLY A 185 23.77 30.53 33.86
N SER A 186 22.86 29.61 33.58
CA SER A 186 21.46 29.70 34.02
C SER A 186 20.90 28.31 34.29
N ASP A 187 19.99 28.23 35.25
CA ASP A 187 19.25 27.03 35.61
C ASP A 187 17.88 26.93 34.93
N THR A 188 17.49 27.96 34.17
CA THR A 188 16.29 27.95 33.33
C THR A 188 16.36 26.85 32.28
N THR A 189 15.22 26.27 31.94
CA THR A 189 15.08 25.31 30.84
C THR A 189 15.29 26.00 29.49
N PRO A 190 16.12 25.45 28.59
CA PRO A 190 16.30 26.02 27.25
C PRO A 190 15.05 25.85 26.38
N GLU A 191 14.91 26.71 25.37
CA GLU A 191 13.84 26.64 24.36
C GLU A 191 14.34 26.08 23.02
N PHE A 192 13.41 25.72 22.13
CA PHE A 192 13.70 25.16 20.79
C PHE A 192 14.12 26.22 19.75
N ARG A 193 14.00 27.51 20.06
CA ARG A 193 14.47 28.64 19.23
C ARG A 193 15.24 29.63 20.07
N GLN A 194 16.24 30.29 19.48
CA GLN A 194 17.02 31.32 20.16
C GLN A 194 16.43 32.73 19.98
N LEU A 195 15.13 32.82 19.70
CA LEU A 195 14.42 34.10 19.52
C LEU A 195 14.28 34.84 20.84
N LEU A 196 14.07 34.10 21.93
CA LEU A 196 14.10 34.59 23.29
C LEU A 196 14.98 33.64 24.10
N GLU A 197 15.90 34.17 24.89
CA GLU A 197 16.67 33.36 25.84
C GLU A 197 15.98 33.39 27.20
N PRO A 198 15.46 32.25 27.72
CA PRO A 198 14.74 32.21 29.00
C PRO A 198 15.54 32.76 30.18
N ALA A 199 16.87 32.68 30.15
CA ALA A 199 17.73 33.25 31.19
C ALA A 199 17.67 34.79 31.27
N PHE A 200 17.17 35.46 30.23
CA PHE A 200 17.09 36.91 30.13
C PHE A 200 15.67 37.47 30.36
N THR A 201 14.73 36.65 30.84
CA THR A 201 13.39 37.12 31.20
C THR A 201 13.38 37.73 32.62
N PRO A 202 12.53 38.74 32.89
CA PRO A 202 12.44 39.36 34.21
C PRO A 202 12.10 38.33 35.29
N GLY A 203 12.82 38.38 36.42
CA GLY A 203 12.63 37.48 37.57
C GLY A 203 13.55 36.26 37.58
N ASN A 204 14.25 35.96 36.47
CA ASN A 204 15.25 34.89 36.43
C ASN A 204 16.64 35.40 36.85
N THR A 205 17.43 34.50 37.43
CA THR A 205 18.79 34.79 37.89
C THR A 205 19.81 34.32 36.86
N LEU A 206 20.73 35.22 36.51
CA LEU A 206 21.91 34.92 35.72
C LEU A 206 23.09 34.64 36.66
N TYR A 207 23.63 33.44 36.59
CA TYR A 207 24.75 33.05 37.44
C TYR A 207 26.09 33.34 36.76
N ILE A 208 27.02 33.95 37.48
CA ILE A 208 28.42 34.07 37.06
C ILE A 208 29.22 32.99 37.78
N VAL A 209 29.71 32.02 37.02
CA VAL A 209 30.53 30.93 37.56
C VAL A 209 31.95 31.42 37.77
N GLN A 210 32.43 31.31 39.01
CA GLN A 210 33.78 31.72 39.42
C GLN A 210 34.46 30.62 40.26
N PRO A 211 35.81 30.55 40.29
CA PRO A 211 36.52 29.65 41.20
C PRO A 211 36.18 29.92 42.68
N GLN A 212 36.00 31.20 43.03
CA GLN A 212 35.61 31.66 44.36
C GLN A 212 34.77 32.94 44.22
N CYS A 213 33.64 33.01 44.92
CA CYS A 213 32.77 34.17 44.90
C CYS A 213 33.22 35.25 45.89
N ARG A 214 33.27 36.51 45.43
CA ARG A 214 33.45 37.67 46.30
C ARG A 214 32.07 38.22 46.69
N SER A 215 31.95 38.77 47.89
CA SER A 215 30.68 39.26 48.48
C SER A 215 29.98 40.38 47.70
N ASN A 216 30.67 41.08 46.78
CA ASN A 216 30.16 42.23 46.03
C ASN A 216 29.67 41.90 44.58
N LEU A 217 29.42 40.64 44.25
CA LEU A 217 29.03 40.24 42.89
C LEU A 217 27.52 40.06 42.66
N SER A 218 26.70 40.07 43.71
CA SER A 218 25.25 40.04 43.56
C SER A 218 24.73 41.44 43.29
N GLN A 219 24.21 41.67 42.08
CA GLN A 219 23.68 42.98 41.68
C GLN A 219 22.61 42.84 40.60
N THR A 220 21.65 43.75 40.62
CA THR A 220 20.67 43.88 39.53
C THR A 220 21.25 44.80 38.46
N VAL A 221 21.39 44.28 37.24
CA VAL A 221 21.97 45.01 36.10
C VAL A 221 20.87 45.31 35.09
N SER A 222 20.80 46.56 34.64
CA SER A 222 19.97 46.93 33.50
C SER A 222 20.74 46.70 32.20
N VAL A 223 20.24 45.80 31.36
CA VAL A 223 20.85 45.43 30.08
C VAL A 223 19.88 45.76 28.95
N ASN A 224 20.39 46.34 27.87
CA ASN A 224 19.59 46.60 26.68
C ASN A 224 19.82 45.49 25.63
N ALA A 225 18.95 44.49 25.62
CA ALA A 225 19.00 43.41 24.63
C ALA A 225 18.16 43.83 23.40
N GLY A 226 18.71 44.73 22.59
CA GLY A 226 18.00 45.31 21.45
C GLY A 226 17.11 46.50 21.84
N ILE A 227 15.80 46.37 21.68
CA ILE A 227 14.80 47.44 21.90
C ILE A 227 14.16 47.35 23.30
N ILE A 228 14.40 46.25 24.04
CA ILE A 228 13.76 45.99 25.33
C ILE A 228 14.78 46.21 26.46
N PRO A 229 14.54 47.18 27.37
CA PRO A 229 15.33 47.29 28.59
C PRO A 229 14.97 46.12 29.53
N LEU A 230 15.96 45.31 29.87
CA LEU A 230 15.84 44.16 30.78
C LEU A 230 16.53 44.46 32.10
N GLN A 231 15.89 44.12 33.22
CA GLN A 231 16.53 44.08 34.53
C GLN A 231 16.85 42.63 34.86
N LEU A 232 18.15 42.34 35.02
CA LEU A 232 18.67 41.00 35.27
C LEU A 232 19.23 40.93 36.69
N ASN A 233 18.84 39.91 37.45
CA ASN A 233 19.49 39.60 38.71
C ASN A 233 20.73 38.77 38.43
N VAL A 234 21.90 39.30 38.76
CA VAL A 234 23.18 38.63 38.54
C VAL A 234 23.72 38.16 39.88
N GLU A 235 24.02 36.87 40.01
CA GLU A 235 24.57 36.28 41.22
C GLU A 235 25.86 35.53 40.91
N CYS A 236 26.81 35.51 41.86
CA CYS A 236 27.98 34.65 41.73
C CYS A 236 27.69 33.24 42.24
N ILE A 237 28.13 32.23 41.50
CA ILE A 237 28.14 30.85 41.94
C ILE A 237 29.57 30.29 41.87
N GLN A 238 29.95 29.53 42.89
CA GLN A 238 31.22 28.82 42.87
C GLN A 238 31.17 27.64 41.91
N GLY A 239 32.08 27.61 40.94
CA GLY A 239 32.33 26.45 40.06
C GLY A 239 33.31 25.50 40.73
N LEU A 240 32.87 24.28 41.05
CA LEU A 240 33.66 23.28 41.75
C LEU A 240 34.10 22.19 40.77
N MET A 241 35.41 22.10 40.52
CA MET A 241 36.00 21.07 39.65
C MET A 241 36.38 19.85 40.50
N LEU A 242 35.90 18.67 40.10
CA LEU A 242 36.13 17.42 40.81
C LEU A 242 36.84 16.40 39.92
N TRP A 243 38.03 15.98 40.34
CA TRP A 243 38.79 14.94 39.64
C TRP A 243 38.17 13.56 39.83
N ARG A 244 38.18 12.74 38.76
CA ARG A 244 37.84 11.31 38.76
C ARG A 244 38.88 10.51 38.00
N GLU A 245 39.17 9.31 38.50
CA GLU A 245 40.24 8.44 37.98
C GLU A 245 39.94 7.83 36.61
N SER A 246 38.65 7.68 36.26
CA SER A 246 38.25 7.08 34.99
C SER A 246 36.99 7.72 34.41
N GLU A 247 36.86 7.60 33.09
CA GLU A 247 35.65 7.96 32.34
C GLU A 247 34.42 7.17 32.82
N SER A 248 34.59 5.91 33.22
CA SER A 248 33.47 5.09 33.72
C SER A 248 32.85 5.66 35.00
N ILE A 249 33.66 6.22 35.90
CA ILE A 249 33.18 6.85 37.14
C ILE A 249 32.46 8.17 36.80
N VAL A 250 33.02 8.98 35.90
CA VAL A 250 32.36 10.21 35.43
C VAL A 250 30.99 9.88 34.83
N ASN A 251 30.91 8.87 33.96
CA ASN A 251 29.65 8.48 33.34
C ASN A 251 28.64 7.94 34.36
N ASP A 252 29.06 7.12 35.33
CA ASP A 252 28.18 6.61 36.39
C ASP A 252 27.63 7.73 37.29
N GLU A 253 28.47 8.67 37.72
CA GLU A 253 28.04 9.81 38.55
C GLU A 253 27.09 10.76 37.79
N LEU A 254 27.39 11.06 36.52
CA LEU A 254 26.50 11.86 35.68
C LEU A 254 25.15 11.16 35.44
N PHE A 255 25.16 9.83 35.26
CA PHE A 255 23.95 9.05 35.02
C PHE A 255 23.08 8.93 36.28
N ARG A 256 23.67 8.73 37.47
CA ARG A 256 22.93 8.75 38.75
C ARG A 256 22.36 10.13 39.08
N GLY A 257 23.01 11.17 38.58
CA GLY A 257 22.54 12.56 38.67
C GLY A 257 21.43 12.92 37.69
N TYR A 258 20.94 11.98 36.87
CA TYR A 258 20.07 12.29 35.74
C TYR A 258 18.62 12.59 36.17
N ARG A 259 18.10 13.75 35.74
CA ARG A 259 16.80 14.32 36.14
C ARG A 259 15.60 13.40 35.90
N GLN A 260 15.62 12.57 34.84
CA GLN A 260 14.52 11.66 34.47
C GLN A 260 14.35 10.48 35.44
N GLN A 261 15.38 10.09 36.22
CA GLN A 261 15.20 9.08 37.28
C GLN A 261 14.23 9.53 38.40
N ARG A 262 13.94 10.84 38.49
CA ARG A 262 13.09 11.47 39.52
C ARG A 262 11.59 11.20 39.39
N GLU A 263 11.08 10.79 38.21
CA GLU A 263 9.63 10.49 38.06
C GLU A 263 9.15 9.31 38.93
N SER A 264 10.07 8.59 39.60
CA SER A 264 9.77 7.56 40.61
C SER A 264 9.52 8.08 42.05
N GLY A 265 9.69 9.39 42.31
CA GLY A 265 9.03 10.09 43.42
C GLY A 265 9.64 10.02 44.83
N ARG A 266 10.92 9.65 45.05
CA ARG A 266 11.47 9.55 46.44
C ARG A 266 12.80 10.23 46.77
N GLU A 267 13.65 10.65 45.84
CA GLU A 267 14.94 11.30 46.17
C GLU A 267 15.25 12.55 45.31
N ARG A 268 15.95 13.55 45.90
CA ARG A 268 16.47 14.74 45.19
C ARG A 268 17.71 14.33 44.39
N ALA A 269 17.72 14.54 43.07
CA ALA A 269 18.83 14.15 42.20
C ALA A 269 20.12 14.93 42.52
N ASN A 270 21.28 14.26 42.37
CA ASN A 270 22.62 14.87 42.43
C ASN A 270 23.05 15.31 41.03
N GLU A 271 22.52 16.42 40.53
CA GLU A 271 22.84 16.95 39.20
C GLU A 271 24.21 17.66 39.19
N PHE A 272 25.04 17.28 38.20
CA PHE A 272 26.28 17.96 37.85
C PHE A 272 26.06 18.85 36.61
N ALA A 273 26.80 19.94 36.51
CA ALA A 273 26.63 20.89 35.40
C ALA A 273 27.18 20.36 34.06
N ALA A 274 28.38 19.78 34.08
CA ALA A 274 28.99 19.09 32.94
C ALA A 274 30.17 18.21 33.40
N GLY A 275 30.60 17.29 32.53
CA GLY A 275 31.83 16.52 32.68
C GLY A 275 32.81 16.82 31.54
N TYR A 276 34.11 16.85 31.83
CA TYR A 276 35.18 16.99 30.85
C TYR A 276 36.15 15.81 30.92
N ASN A 277 36.50 15.23 29.78
CA ASN A 277 37.62 14.31 29.66
C ASN A 277 38.63 14.86 28.68
N PHE A 278 39.78 15.29 29.22
CA PHE A 278 40.93 15.70 28.43
C PHE A 278 41.70 14.43 28.05
N LEU A 279 41.26 13.76 26.97
CA LEU A 279 41.68 12.44 26.49
C LEU A 279 43.20 12.34 26.30
N ASN A 280 43.70 12.36 25.05
CA ASN A 280 45.14 12.41 24.76
C ASN A 280 45.61 13.85 24.47
N THR A 281 44.97 14.84 25.12
CA THR A 281 45.33 16.25 24.98
C THR A 281 46.79 16.47 25.38
N ASN A 282 47.54 17.19 24.55
CA ASN A 282 48.95 17.54 24.75
C ASN A 282 49.23 18.94 24.17
N LYS A 283 50.50 19.34 23.96
CA LYS A 283 50.82 20.68 23.44
C LYS A 283 50.47 20.90 21.96
N ASP A 284 50.31 19.82 21.19
CA ASP A 284 50.14 19.85 19.73
C ASP A 284 48.70 19.48 19.30
N SER A 285 47.93 18.80 20.17
CA SER A 285 46.54 18.41 19.90
C SER A 285 45.62 18.58 21.10
N LEU A 286 44.46 19.20 20.89
CA LEU A 286 43.34 19.24 21.84
C LEU A 286 42.36 18.11 21.50
N ASP A 287 42.28 17.11 22.36
CA ASP A 287 41.36 15.98 22.25
C ASP A 287 40.50 15.90 23.52
N ILE A 288 39.22 16.24 23.38
CA ILE A 288 38.29 16.42 24.50
C ILE A 288 36.95 15.74 24.26
N SER A 289 36.42 15.15 25.32
CA SER A 289 35.01 14.75 25.41
C SER A 289 34.30 15.61 26.45
N ILE A 290 33.11 16.11 26.12
CA ILE A 290 32.28 16.94 27.00
C ILE A 290 30.94 16.23 27.18
N TRP A 291 30.60 15.93 28.43
CA TRP A 291 29.30 15.40 28.81
C TRP A 291 28.43 16.48 29.42
N PHE A 292 27.17 16.51 29.03
CA PHE A 292 26.17 17.47 29.51
C PHE A 292 24.82 16.75 29.70
N ASN A 293 23.94 17.35 30.49
CA ASN A 293 22.64 16.76 30.76
C ASN A 293 21.66 16.98 29.59
N SER A 294 21.38 15.92 28.83
CA SER A 294 20.44 15.96 27.70
C SER A 294 18.97 15.99 28.10
N THR A 295 18.61 15.78 29.38
CA THR A 295 17.18 15.81 29.82
C THR A 295 16.54 17.17 29.53
N TYR A 296 17.32 18.25 29.58
CA TYR A 296 16.87 19.60 29.26
C TYR A 296 16.42 19.78 27.80
N SER A 297 16.69 18.80 26.93
CA SER A 297 16.19 18.80 25.54
C SER A 297 14.68 18.55 25.44
N ASN A 298 14.07 17.98 26.49
CA ASN A 298 12.67 17.56 26.54
C ASN A 298 12.23 16.76 25.30
N ASN A 299 13.13 15.89 24.82
CA ASN A 299 12.93 15.10 23.61
C ASN A 299 11.84 14.03 23.85
N THR A 300 10.62 14.33 23.42
CA THR A 300 9.55 13.36 23.24
C THR A 300 9.32 13.18 21.74
N ALA A 301 8.78 12.05 21.30
CA ALA A 301 8.56 11.76 19.87
C ALA A 301 7.69 12.80 19.12
N PHE A 302 7.12 13.79 19.83
CA PHE A 302 6.20 14.79 19.31
C PHE A 302 6.62 16.25 19.61
N THR A 303 7.80 16.51 20.19
CA THR A 303 8.26 17.87 20.56
C THR A 303 9.55 18.28 19.84
N GLU A 304 9.64 19.55 19.43
CA GLU A 304 10.89 20.12 18.89
C GLU A 304 12.00 20.07 19.95
N ILE A 305 13.23 19.67 19.55
CA ILE A 305 14.37 19.50 20.45
C ILE A 305 14.87 20.88 20.92
N ALA A 306 15.02 21.07 22.24
CA ALA A 306 15.53 22.34 22.78
C ALA A 306 17.00 22.60 22.38
N LEU A 307 17.36 23.86 22.14
CA LEU A 307 18.71 24.30 21.84
C LEU A 307 19.57 24.28 23.12
N LEU A 308 20.26 23.16 23.34
CA LEU A 308 21.10 22.98 24.51
C LEU A 308 22.29 23.96 24.54
N ARG A 309 22.64 24.38 25.75
CA ARG A 309 23.71 25.35 26.07
C ARG A 309 25.14 24.77 25.97
N VAL A 310 25.40 23.97 24.94
CA VAL A 310 26.69 23.31 24.67
C VAL A 310 27.80 24.27 24.16
N PRO A 311 27.52 25.30 23.34
CA PRO A 311 28.58 26.16 22.79
C PRO A 311 29.51 26.78 23.84
N ARG A 312 28.98 27.13 25.01
CA ARG A 312 29.80 27.71 26.08
C ARG A 312 30.74 26.69 26.73
N LEU A 313 30.31 25.44 26.90
CA LEU A 313 31.16 24.37 27.44
C LEU A 313 32.38 24.13 26.54
N VAL A 314 32.17 24.09 25.22
CA VAL A 314 33.25 23.94 24.22
C VAL A 314 34.19 25.15 24.25
N ASN A 315 33.62 26.36 24.31
CA ASN A 315 34.42 27.59 24.38
C ASN A 315 35.30 27.63 25.63
N MET A 316 34.79 27.21 26.79
CA MET A 316 35.56 27.16 28.04
C MET A 316 36.79 26.24 27.91
N ALA A 317 36.61 25.01 27.40
CA ALA A 317 37.72 24.08 27.21
C ALA A 317 38.75 24.59 26.20
N SER A 318 38.27 25.15 25.08
CA SER A 318 39.13 25.73 24.03
C SER A 318 39.94 26.93 24.56
N ASN A 319 39.30 27.79 25.36
CA ASN A 319 39.94 28.96 25.94
C ASN A 319 40.99 28.58 26.99
N ALA A 320 40.69 27.59 27.85
CA ALA A 320 41.66 27.05 28.80
C ALA A 320 42.89 26.44 28.10
N TYR A 321 42.68 25.72 27.00
CA TYR A 321 43.78 25.15 26.23
C TYR A 321 44.68 26.20 25.58
N ILE A 322 44.09 27.25 24.99
CA ILE A 322 44.88 28.34 24.38
C ILE A 322 45.65 29.13 25.44
N LYS A 323 45.05 29.39 26.61
CA LYS A 323 45.73 30.03 27.74
C LYS A 323 46.89 29.19 28.26
N PHE A 324 46.74 27.86 28.29
CA PHE A 324 47.83 26.94 28.59
C PHE A 324 48.97 27.03 27.57
N LEU A 325 48.69 27.17 26.26
CA LEU A 325 49.70 27.23 25.20
C LEU A 325 50.40 28.58 25.05
N ARG A 326 49.67 29.70 25.18
CA ARG A 326 50.14 31.05 24.85
C ARG A 326 50.24 31.99 26.05
N GLY A 327 49.82 31.54 27.23
CA GLY A 327 49.73 32.36 28.44
C GLY A 327 48.38 33.05 28.59
N SER A 328 48.16 33.65 29.77
CA SER A 328 46.88 34.24 30.19
C SER A 328 46.44 35.48 29.39
N GLY A 329 47.32 36.06 28.57
CA GLY A 329 47.04 37.23 27.74
C GLY A 329 46.29 36.93 26.43
N VAL A 330 46.07 35.65 26.10
CA VAL A 330 45.32 35.24 24.90
C VAL A 330 43.97 34.66 25.31
N GLU A 331 42.90 35.15 24.69
CA GLU A 331 41.53 34.70 24.97
C GLU A 331 40.74 34.47 23.68
N MET A 332 39.91 33.42 23.68
CA MET A 332 38.95 33.15 22.62
C MET A 332 37.55 33.56 23.06
N LEU A 333 37.10 34.74 22.62
CA LEU A 333 35.82 35.31 23.04
C LEU A 333 34.65 34.77 22.21
N LEU A 334 33.73 34.06 22.87
CA LEU A 334 32.41 33.74 22.32
C LEU A 334 31.41 34.79 22.80
N GLU A 335 31.23 35.86 22.01
CA GLU A 335 30.37 37.00 22.38
C GLU A 335 28.88 36.67 22.39
N TYR A 336 28.40 35.93 21.40
CA TYR A 336 26.99 35.59 21.29
C TYR A 336 26.72 34.35 20.45
N VAL A 337 25.55 33.77 20.70
CA VAL A 337 24.81 32.86 19.83
C VAL A 337 23.57 33.60 19.31
N LYS A 338 23.15 33.29 18.09
CA LYS A 338 21.93 33.84 17.50
C LYS A 338 21.32 32.83 16.55
N ASP A 339 20.01 32.95 16.35
CA ASP A 339 19.30 32.18 15.34
C ASP A 339 19.55 32.73 13.93
N MET A 340 19.18 31.95 12.91
CA MET A 340 19.17 32.43 11.52
C MET A 340 18.02 33.42 11.30
N PRO A 341 18.18 34.41 10.39
CA PRO A 341 17.08 35.30 10.00
C PRO A 341 15.84 34.50 9.57
N LYS A 342 14.69 34.88 10.12
CA LYS A 342 13.41 34.21 9.85
C LYS A 342 12.51 35.12 9.00
N VAL A 343 12.01 34.60 7.89
CA VAL A 343 10.95 35.27 7.11
C VAL A 343 9.59 35.12 7.79
N GLY A 344 8.69 36.06 7.58
CA GLY A 344 7.34 36.01 8.16
C GLY A 344 6.57 34.82 7.59
N THR A 345 6.22 33.87 8.44
CA THR A 345 5.47 32.68 8.05
C THR A 345 4.01 32.87 8.38
N LYS A 346 3.15 32.86 7.36
CA LYS A 346 1.71 32.64 7.59
C LYS A 346 1.52 31.15 7.86
N LEU A 347 0.89 30.82 8.99
CA LEU A 347 0.49 29.46 9.29
C LEU A 347 -0.50 29.03 8.17
N LYS A 348 -0.05 28.18 7.25
CA LYS A 348 -0.88 27.63 6.19
C LYS A 348 -0.94 26.13 6.42
N PHE A 349 -2.11 25.64 6.81
CA PHE A 349 -2.36 24.20 6.84
C PHE A 349 -2.86 23.80 5.48
N ASP A 350 -2.15 22.89 4.80
CA ASP A 350 -2.67 22.29 3.59
C ASP A 350 -3.13 20.87 3.91
N LEU A 351 -4.43 20.75 4.18
CA LEU A 351 -5.09 19.48 4.50
C LEU A 351 -4.88 18.45 3.39
N SER A 352 -4.81 18.91 2.13
CA SER A 352 -4.61 18.06 0.97
C SER A 352 -3.20 17.48 0.91
N SER A 353 -2.20 18.17 1.43
CA SER A 353 -0.83 17.64 1.52
C SER A 353 -0.60 16.83 2.80
N LEU A 354 -1.25 17.18 3.90
CA LEU A 354 -1.07 16.53 5.21
C LEU A 354 -1.87 15.23 5.36
N LEU A 355 -3.16 15.24 4.99
CA LEU A 355 -4.03 14.06 5.03
C LEU A 355 -4.21 13.41 3.66
N GLY A 356 -3.65 14.02 2.61
CA GLY A 356 -3.74 13.54 1.23
C GLY A 356 -3.31 12.10 1.07
N ALA A 357 -2.20 11.69 1.69
CA ALA A 357 -1.70 10.33 1.54
C ALA A 357 -2.75 9.27 1.92
N LEU A 358 -3.43 9.42 3.06
CA LEU A 358 -4.48 8.49 3.50
C LEU A 358 -5.69 8.49 2.56
N PHE A 359 -6.27 9.68 2.33
CA PHE A 359 -7.49 9.79 1.53
C PHE A 359 -7.25 9.41 0.07
N PHE A 360 -6.14 9.83 -0.52
CA PHE A 360 -5.79 9.51 -1.89
C PHE A 360 -5.44 8.04 -2.06
N THR A 361 -4.83 7.37 -1.05
CA THR A 361 -4.67 5.91 -1.07
C THR A 361 -6.04 5.24 -1.25
N TRP A 362 -7.03 5.61 -0.43
CA TRP A 362 -8.38 5.04 -0.55
C TRP A 362 -9.06 5.34 -1.89
N ILE A 363 -8.92 6.56 -2.42
CA ILE A 363 -9.48 6.92 -3.74
C ILE A 363 -8.89 6.02 -4.83
N VAL A 364 -7.57 5.89 -4.86
CA VAL A 364 -6.87 5.15 -5.92
C VAL A 364 -7.15 3.65 -5.79
N GLU A 365 -7.22 3.13 -4.56
CA GLU A 365 -7.49 1.72 -4.29
C GLU A 365 -8.95 1.30 -4.52
N LEU A 366 -9.91 2.24 -4.54
CA LEU A 366 -11.34 1.94 -4.68
C LEU A 366 -11.70 1.15 -5.97
N LEU A 367 -10.86 1.24 -7.01
CA LEU A 367 -11.03 0.45 -8.22
C LEU A 367 -10.72 -1.04 -8.03
N PHE A 368 -9.91 -1.41 -7.04
CA PHE A 368 -9.50 -2.80 -6.81
C PHE A 368 -10.70 -3.72 -6.50
N PRO A 369 -11.60 -3.41 -5.54
CA PRO A 369 -12.80 -4.21 -5.30
C PRO A 369 -13.70 -4.33 -6.53
N VAL A 370 -13.79 -3.28 -7.37
CA VAL A 370 -14.62 -3.29 -8.58
C VAL A 370 -14.08 -4.31 -9.59
N VAL A 371 -12.78 -4.29 -9.87
CA VAL A 371 -12.12 -5.26 -10.76
C VAL A 371 -12.25 -6.67 -10.19
N LEU A 372 -11.96 -6.84 -8.89
CA LEU A 372 -12.02 -8.13 -8.22
C LEU A 372 -13.44 -8.74 -8.26
N THR A 373 -14.46 -7.96 -7.94
CA THR A 373 -15.86 -8.41 -7.96
C THR A 373 -16.30 -8.84 -9.36
N TYR A 374 -15.88 -8.12 -10.40
CA TYR A 374 -16.19 -8.51 -11.77
C TYR A 374 -15.55 -9.87 -12.14
N LEU A 375 -14.26 -10.05 -11.84
CA LEU A 375 -13.54 -11.29 -12.13
C LEU A 375 -14.12 -12.48 -11.36
N VAL A 376 -14.45 -12.29 -10.07
CA VAL A 376 -15.07 -13.31 -9.24
C VAL A 376 -16.50 -13.60 -9.68
N TYR A 377 -17.25 -12.61 -10.18
CA TYR A 377 -18.59 -12.81 -10.74
C TYR A 377 -18.56 -13.72 -11.97
N GLU A 378 -17.68 -13.47 -12.94
CA GLU A 378 -17.55 -14.32 -14.13
C GLU A 378 -17.11 -15.76 -13.77
N LYS A 379 -16.29 -15.91 -12.73
CA LYS A 379 -15.85 -17.21 -12.19
C LYS A 379 -16.98 -17.94 -11.46
N GLN A 380 -17.69 -17.26 -10.55
CA GLN A 380 -18.78 -17.83 -9.75
C GLN A 380 -19.91 -18.35 -10.66
N GLN A 381 -20.25 -17.57 -11.70
CA GLN A 381 -21.28 -17.94 -12.67
C GLN A 381 -20.77 -18.89 -13.77
N LYS A 382 -19.50 -19.34 -13.70
CA LYS A 382 -18.84 -20.22 -14.69
C LYS A 382 -18.92 -19.71 -16.14
N LEU A 383 -19.08 -18.39 -16.32
CA LEU A 383 -19.26 -17.76 -17.63
C LEU A 383 -17.99 -17.89 -18.47
N LYS A 384 -16.80 -17.78 -17.85
CA LYS A 384 -15.52 -18.02 -18.52
C LYS A 384 -15.41 -19.41 -19.13
N ILE A 385 -15.87 -20.42 -18.40
CA ILE A 385 -15.85 -21.82 -18.86
C ILE A 385 -16.81 -21.98 -20.04
N MET A 386 -18.01 -21.40 -19.96
CA MET A 386 -18.98 -21.40 -21.07
C MET A 386 -18.41 -20.74 -22.33
N MET A 387 -17.69 -19.63 -22.19
CA MET A 387 -17.00 -18.97 -23.31
C MET A 387 -15.92 -19.86 -23.92
N LYS A 388 -15.12 -20.52 -23.08
CA LYS A 388 -14.07 -21.47 -23.51
C LYS A 388 -14.65 -22.64 -24.28
N MET A 389 -15.76 -23.22 -23.82
CA MET A 389 -16.48 -24.29 -24.51
C MET A 389 -16.98 -23.92 -25.91
N HIS A 390 -17.19 -22.62 -26.16
CA HIS A 390 -17.62 -22.10 -27.46
C HIS A 390 -16.44 -21.63 -28.33
N GLY A 391 -15.21 -21.95 -27.95
CA GLY A 391 -13.99 -21.74 -28.75
C GLY A 391 -13.18 -20.51 -28.36
N LEU A 392 -13.50 -19.81 -27.27
CA LEU A 392 -12.68 -18.69 -26.79
C LEU A 392 -11.33 -19.19 -26.25
N LYS A 393 -10.23 -18.65 -26.77
CA LYS A 393 -8.88 -18.93 -26.27
C LYS A 393 -8.58 -18.06 -25.03
N ASP A 394 -7.73 -18.57 -24.14
CA ASP A 394 -7.36 -17.88 -22.89
C ASP A 394 -6.62 -16.55 -23.14
N GLY A 395 -5.80 -16.47 -24.19
CA GLY A 395 -5.04 -15.26 -24.56
C GLY A 395 -5.91 -14.03 -24.85
N PRO A 396 -6.86 -14.09 -25.83
CA PRO A 396 -7.80 -13.00 -26.08
C PRO A 396 -8.56 -12.57 -24.83
N TYR A 397 -9.04 -13.52 -24.02
CA TYR A 397 -9.76 -13.22 -22.78
C TYR A 397 -8.92 -12.35 -21.84
N TRP A 398 -7.68 -12.78 -21.56
CA TRP A 398 -6.77 -12.06 -20.66
C TRP A 398 -6.43 -10.68 -21.19
N MET A 399 -6.04 -10.57 -22.46
CA MET A 399 -5.66 -9.30 -23.07
C MET A 399 -6.79 -8.27 -23.02
N ILE A 400 -8.01 -8.66 -23.40
CA ILE A 400 -9.12 -7.71 -23.48
C ILE A 400 -9.61 -7.32 -22.10
N THR A 401 -9.67 -8.29 -21.18
CA THR A 401 -10.07 -8.00 -19.81
C THR A 401 -9.06 -7.06 -19.16
N TYR A 402 -7.76 -7.29 -19.37
CA TYR A 402 -6.69 -6.42 -18.90
C TYR A 402 -6.76 -5.02 -19.52
N THR A 403 -6.79 -4.92 -20.86
CA THR A 403 -6.89 -3.63 -21.58
C THR A 403 -8.15 -2.87 -21.20
N TYR A 404 -9.27 -3.56 -20.98
CA TYR A 404 -10.52 -2.95 -20.53
C TYR A 404 -10.35 -2.29 -19.16
N PHE A 405 -9.84 -3.01 -18.16
CA PHE A 405 -9.63 -2.45 -16.84
C PHE A 405 -8.55 -1.38 -16.83
N PHE A 406 -7.50 -1.54 -17.64
CA PHE A 406 -6.48 -0.50 -17.82
C PHE A 406 -7.10 0.79 -18.35
N ALA A 407 -7.93 0.73 -19.39
CA ALA A 407 -8.59 1.91 -19.94
C ALA A 407 -9.54 2.58 -18.92
N LEU A 408 -10.31 1.78 -18.18
CA LEU A 408 -11.20 2.28 -17.13
C LEU A 408 -10.41 3.00 -16.02
N SER A 409 -9.36 2.36 -15.50
CA SER A 409 -8.52 2.93 -14.45
C SER A 409 -7.73 4.14 -14.93
N ALA A 410 -7.24 4.15 -16.17
CA ALA A 410 -6.55 5.29 -16.76
C ALA A 410 -7.47 6.51 -16.86
N VAL A 411 -8.71 6.35 -17.34
CA VAL A 411 -9.70 7.45 -17.38
C VAL A 411 -10.00 7.95 -15.97
N TYR A 412 -10.23 7.05 -15.02
CA TYR A 412 -10.47 7.41 -13.61
C TYR A 412 -9.32 8.24 -13.02
N MET A 413 -8.08 7.81 -13.23
CA MET A 413 -6.89 8.50 -12.71
C MET A 413 -6.62 9.82 -13.42
N LEU A 414 -6.85 9.92 -14.73
CA LEU A 414 -6.77 11.18 -15.46
C LEU A 414 -7.77 12.19 -14.93
N LEU A 415 -9.03 11.78 -14.71
CA LEU A 415 -10.04 12.65 -14.11
C LEU A 415 -9.62 13.07 -12.70
N PHE A 416 -9.10 12.16 -11.89
CA PHE A 416 -8.63 12.48 -10.54
C PHE A 416 -7.54 13.56 -10.52
N ILE A 417 -6.52 13.45 -11.38
CA ILE A 417 -5.45 14.44 -11.50
C ILE A 417 -5.98 15.79 -12.04
N ILE A 418 -6.82 15.76 -13.09
CA ILE A 418 -7.38 16.97 -13.71
C ILE A 418 -8.27 17.71 -12.71
N PHE A 419 -9.21 17.02 -12.06
CA PHE A 419 -10.09 17.65 -11.08
C PHE A 419 -9.32 18.14 -9.86
N GLY A 420 -8.37 17.35 -9.34
CA GLY A 420 -7.50 17.76 -8.24
C GLY A 420 -6.71 19.03 -8.55
N SER A 421 -6.22 19.16 -9.80
CA SER A 421 -5.51 20.33 -10.29
C SER A 421 -6.44 21.54 -10.50
N VAL A 422 -7.61 21.37 -11.14
CA VAL A 422 -8.60 22.43 -11.39
C VAL A 422 -9.14 23.02 -10.08
N ILE A 423 -9.33 22.17 -9.07
CA ILE A 423 -9.77 22.57 -7.74
C ILE A 423 -8.66 23.32 -6.97
N GLY A 424 -7.42 23.27 -7.45
CA GLY A 424 -6.29 24.01 -6.88
C GLY A 424 -5.61 23.30 -5.71
N LEU A 425 -5.76 21.97 -5.58
CA LEU A 425 -5.07 21.21 -4.54
C LEU A 425 -3.55 21.24 -4.80
N ARG A 426 -2.78 21.71 -3.82
CA ARG A 426 -1.32 21.87 -3.93
C ARG A 426 -0.60 20.54 -4.13
N PHE A 427 -1.14 19.45 -3.60
CA PHE A 427 -0.66 18.10 -3.88
C PHE A 427 -0.45 17.81 -5.38
N PHE A 428 -1.42 18.19 -6.23
CA PHE A 428 -1.35 17.94 -7.67
C PHE A 428 -0.62 19.04 -8.42
N THR A 429 -0.77 20.29 -7.99
CA THR A 429 -0.26 21.47 -8.72
C THR A 429 1.20 21.82 -8.39
N ALA A 430 1.69 21.46 -7.20
CA ALA A 430 3.07 21.76 -6.79
C ALA A 430 4.08 20.72 -7.32
N ASN A 431 3.65 19.47 -7.49
CA ASN A 431 4.49 18.37 -7.96
C ASN A 431 4.49 18.27 -9.49
N ASN A 432 5.56 17.76 -10.09
CA ASN A 432 5.63 17.59 -11.54
C ASN A 432 4.61 16.55 -12.06
N TYR A 433 3.75 16.95 -13.02
CA TYR A 433 2.72 16.08 -13.61
C TYR A 433 3.28 14.82 -14.28
N SER A 434 4.49 14.88 -14.85
CA SER A 434 5.12 13.74 -15.50
C SER A 434 5.39 12.60 -14.52
N ILE A 435 5.88 12.93 -13.31
CA ILE A 435 6.13 11.93 -12.25
C ILE A 435 4.82 11.33 -11.77
N GLN A 436 3.78 12.15 -11.59
CA GLN A 436 2.45 11.69 -11.20
C GLN A 436 1.88 10.69 -12.23
N ILE A 437 1.97 11.00 -13.53
CA ILE A 437 1.50 10.13 -14.60
C ILE A 437 2.23 8.78 -14.59
N VAL A 438 3.56 8.79 -14.45
CA VAL A 438 4.37 7.56 -14.38
C VAL A 438 4.03 6.73 -13.14
N PHE A 439 3.93 7.38 -11.98
CA PHE A 439 3.56 6.74 -10.72
C PHE A 439 2.20 6.03 -10.81
N TYR A 440 1.17 6.74 -11.25
CA TYR A 440 -0.17 6.17 -11.37
C TYR A 440 -0.28 5.13 -12.49
N PHE A 441 0.46 5.30 -13.60
CA PHE A 441 0.53 4.27 -14.64
C PHE A 441 1.05 2.95 -14.09
N ILE A 442 2.16 2.97 -13.35
CA ILE A 442 2.74 1.75 -12.75
C ILE A 442 1.75 1.14 -11.75
N TYR A 443 1.16 1.97 -10.88
CA TYR A 443 0.22 1.50 -9.88
C TYR A 443 -1.05 0.89 -10.48
N ILE A 444 -1.64 1.48 -11.53
CA ILE A 444 -2.80 0.90 -12.24
C ILE A 444 -2.49 -0.53 -12.70
N ASN A 445 -1.33 -0.74 -13.31
CA ASN A 445 -0.94 -2.06 -13.82
C ASN A 445 -0.76 -3.07 -12.67
N LEU A 446 -0.16 -2.63 -11.55
CA LEU A 446 0.01 -3.42 -10.33
C LEU A 446 -1.35 -3.79 -9.69
N GLN A 447 -2.26 -2.82 -9.56
CA GLN A 447 -3.60 -3.01 -9.00
C GLN A 447 -4.42 -4.04 -9.80
N ILE A 448 -4.34 -3.99 -11.14
CA ILE A 448 -4.98 -4.97 -12.01
C ILE A 448 -4.35 -6.35 -11.81
N ALA A 449 -3.02 -6.45 -11.79
CA ALA A 449 -2.32 -7.72 -11.54
C ALA A 449 -2.72 -8.34 -10.19
N LEU A 450 -2.79 -7.51 -9.13
CA LEU A 450 -3.25 -7.92 -7.81
C LEU A 450 -4.71 -8.42 -7.84
N ALA A 451 -5.59 -7.77 -8.59
CA ALA A 451 -6.99 -8.20 -8.71
C ALA A 451 -7.13 -9.56 -9.42
N PHE A 452 -6.37 -9.81 -10.49
CA PHE A 452 -6.31 -11.12 -11.14
C PHE A 452 -5.77 -12.20 -10.20
N PHE A 453 -4.70 -11.90 -9.46
CA PHE A 453 -4.13 -12.79 -8.47
C PHE A 453 -5.15 -13.13 -7.36
N ALA A 454 -5.76 -12.12 -6.76
CA ALA A 454 -6.75 -12.26 -5.70
C ALA A 454 -7.98 -13.06 -6.16
N ALA A 455 -8.48 -12.83 -7.39
CA ALA A 455 -9.65 -13.53 -7.94
C ALA A 455 -9.46 -15.07 -8.01
N SER A 456 -8.22 -15.56 -8.06
CA SER A 456 -7.92 -17.00 -8.03
C SER A 456 -8.35 -17.67 -6.70
N PHE A 457 -8.33 -16.94 -5.58
CA PHE A 457 -8.62 -17.48 -4.24
C PHE A 457 -10.11 -17.45 -3.88
N PHE A 458 -10.88 -16.53 -4.47
CA PHE A 458 -12.30 -16.38 -4.17
C PHE A 458 -13.19 -17.23 -5.06
N SER A 459 -14.27 -17.75 -4.47
CA SER A 459 -15.35 -18.47 -5.16
C SER A 459 -16.71 -17.76 -5.08
N SER A 460 -16.85 -16.79 -4.16
CA SER A 460 -18.08 -16.04 -3.92
C SER A 460 -17.82 -14.54 -4.04
N VAL A 461 -18.65 -13.87 -4.82
CA VAL A 461 -18.60 -12.42 -5.03
C VAL A 461 -18.75 -11.67 -3.71
N LYS A 462 -19.68 -12.08 -2.84
CA LYS A 462 -19.94 -11.39 -1.56
C LYS A 462 -18.69 -11.34 -0.67
N ILE A 463 -17.98 -12.47 -0.56
CA ILE A 463 -16.75 -12.56 0.24
C ILE A 463 -15.65 -11.71 -0.40
N ALA A 464 -15.48 -11.80 -1.72
CA ALA A 464 -14.48 -11.03 -2.45
C ALA A 464 -14.70 -9.51 -2.29
N THR A 465 -15.94 -9.04 -2.35
CA THR A 465 -16.28 -7.63 -2.15
C THR A 465 -15.93 -7.15 -0.73
N VAL A 466 -16.33 -7.90 0.30
CA VAL A 466 -16.04 -7.53 1.70
C VAL A 466 -14.53 -7.51 1.96
N VAL A 467 -13.81 -8.57 1.57
CA VAL A 467 -12.35 -8.64 1.75
C VAL A 467 -11.65 -7.57 0.92
N GLY A 468 -12.15 -7.26 -0.28
CA GLY A 468 -11.65 -6.17 -1.10
C GLY A 468 -11.73 -4.81 -0.39
N TYR A 469 -12.89 -4.46 0.18
CA TYR A 469 -13.02 -3.20 0.92
C TYR A 469 -12.22 -3.18 2.23
N ILE A 470 -12.15 -4.31 2.96
CA ILE A 470 -11.29 -4.42 4.15
C ILE A 470 -9.83 -4.17 3.77
N TYR A 471 -9.37 -4.70 2.64
CA TYR A 471 -8.03 -4.42 2.13
C TYR A 471 -7.84 -2.93 1.87
N VAL A 472 -8.76 -2.26 1.16
CA VAL A 472 -8.66 -0.82 0.83
C VAL A 472 -8.58 0.07 2.07
N PHE A 473 -9.48 -0.14 3.04
CA PHE A 473 -9.48 0.69 4.24
C PHE A 473 -8.33 0.32 5.18
N GLY A 474 -8.04 -0.97 5.32
CA GLY A 474 -6.99 -1.50 6.17
C GLY A 474 -5.59 -1.08 5.71
N SER A 475 -5.29 -1.16 4.41
CA SER A 475 -4.02 -0.72 3.82
C SER A 475 -3.77 0.76 4.08
N GLY A 476 -4.76 1.63 3.85
CA GLY A 476 -4.64 3.06 4.08
C GLY A 476 -4.47 3.41 5.56
N LEU A 477 -5.26 2.82 6.47
CA LEU A 477 -5.14 3.06 7.91
C LEU A 477 -3.80 2.56 8.46
N LEU A 478 -3.38 1.35 8.10
CA LEU A 478 -2.07 0.82 8.50
C LEU A 478 -0.93 1.64 7.86
N GLY A 479 -1.09 2.13 6.64
CA GLY A 479 -0.17 3.09 6.03
C GLY A 479 -0.01 4.34 6.88
N ALA A 480 -1.13 4.96 7.27
CA ALA A 480 -1.15 6.21 8.02
C ALA A 480 -0.66 6.11 9.47
N PHE A 481 -1.03 5.04 10.18
CA PHE A 481 -0.76 4.92 11.62
C PHE A 481 0.44 4.03 11.95
N LEU A 482 0.84 3.12 11.05
CA LEU A 482 1.95 2.19 11.28
C LEU A 482 3.13 2.51 10.35
N LEU A 483 2.92 2.51 9.03
CA LEU A 483 4.04 2.70 8.08
C LEU A 483 4.64 4.10 8.19
N ARG A 484 3.82 5.14 8.32
CA ARG A 484 4.27 6.52 8.51
C ARG A 484 5.23 6.65 9.69
N PHE A 485 4.89 6.04 10.82
CA PHE A 485 5.70 6.10 12.04
C PHE A 485 7.10 5.52 11.82
N PHE A 486 7.20 4.36 11.14
CA PHE A 486 8.50 3.75 10.82
C PHE A 486 9.29 4.49 9.74
N VAL A 487 8.61 5.16 8.83
CA VAL A 487 9.23 5.97 7.77
C VAL A 487 9.83 7.26 8.33
N GLU A 488 9.19 7.88 9.31
CA GLU A 488 9.64 9.13 9.94
C GLU A 488 10.79 8.88 10.95
N ASP A 489 10.93 7.66 11.45
CA ASP A 489 12.01 7.28 12.37
C ASP A 489 13.31 6.93 11.63
N ASN A 490 14.29 7.84 11.68
CA ASN A 490 15.62 7.65 11.08
C ASN A 490 16.44 6.52 11.72
N SER A 491 16.08 6.02 12.90
CA SER A 491 16.77 4.91 13.57
C SER A 491 16.29 3.54 13.08
N PHE A 492 15.13 3.48 12.43
CA PHE A 492 14.52 2.23 12.01
C PHE A 492 15.22 1.63 10.77
N PRO A 493 15.51 0.31 10.75
CA PRO A 493 16.22 -0.30 9.63
C PRO A 493 15.42 -0.24 8.32
N LYS A 494 16.01 0.41 7.29
CA LYS A 494 15.40 0.55 5.95
C LYS A 494 14.96 -0.77 5.31
N GLY A 495 15.65 -1.87 5.59
CA GLY A 495 15.30 -3.20 5.06
C GLY A 495 13.90 -3.68 5.48
N TRP A 496 13.47 -3.38 6.72
CA TRP A 496 12.13 -3.75 7.19
C TRP A 496 11.04 -2.90 6.55
N ILE A 497 11.33 -1.63 6.27
CA ILE A 497 10.42 -0.73 5.53
C ILE A 497 10.15 -1.31 4.13
N VAL A 498 11.21 -1.71 3.42
CA VAL A 498 11.10 -2.34 2.09
C VAL A 498 10.25 -3.62 2.14
N VAL A 499 10.36 -4.44 3.19
CA VAL A 499 9.53 -5.65 3.34
C VAL A 499 8.05 -5.31 3.52
N MET A 500 7.72 -4.26 4.26
CA MET A 500 6.34 -3.81 4.39
C MET A 500 5.81 -3.26 3.06
N GLU A 501 6.63 -2.54 2.31
CA GLU A 501 6.30 -1.98 0.99
C GLU A 501 5.96 -3.05 -0.06
N ILE A 502 6.31 -4.33 0.16
CA ILE A 502 5.93 -5.46 -0.72
C ILE A 502 4.39 -5.62 -0.84
N ILE A 503 3.65 -5.07 0.12
CA ILE A 503 2.19 -5.03 0.06
C ILE A 503 1.80 -3.84 -0.83
N PRO A 504 1.11 -4.04 -1.97
CA PRO A 504 0.86 -2.97 -2.95
C PRO A 504 0.18 -1.72 -2.39
N GLY A 505 -0.64 -1.86 -1.33
CA GLY A 505 -1.28 -0.70 -0.72
C GLY A 505 -0.33 0.14 0.14
N PHE A 506 0.72 -0.48 0.69
CA PHE A 506 1.76 0.22 1.45
C PHE A 506 2.74 0.94 0.52
N SER A 507 3.10 0.35 -0.62
CA SER A 507 3.90 1.05 -1.64
C SER A 507 3.14 2.25 -2.22
N LEU A 508 1.83 2.12 -2.49
CA LEU A 508 1.00 3.27 -2.87
C LEU A 508 1.00 4.37 -1.81
N TYR A 509 0.72 4.01 -0.56
CA TYR A 509 0.70 4.98 0.55
C TYR A 509 2.04 5.70 0.68
N ARG A 510 3.17 4.96 0.60
CA ARG A 510 4.51 5.54 0.68
C ARG A 510 4.75 6.56 -0.44
N GLY A 511 4.39 6.25 -1.68
CA GLY A 511 4.57 7.17 -2.81
C GLY A 511 3.68 8.42 -2.70
N LEU A 512 2.43 8.27 -2.25
CA LEU A 512 1.54 9.40 -2.00
C LEU A 512 2.00 10.26 -0.80
N TYR A 513 2.57 9.64 0.22
CA TYR A 513 3.19 10.33 1.34
C TYR A 513 4.36 11.21 0.88
N GLU A 514 5.25 10.69 0.02
CA GLU A 514 6.36 11.48 -0.53
C GLU A 514 5.85 12.67 -1.36
N PHE A 515 4.85 12.47 -2.22
CA PHE A 515 4.22 13.60 -2.92
C PHE A 515 3.63 14.65 -1.98
N GLY A 516 2.99 14.23 -0.89
CA GLY A 516 2.44 15.12 0.13
C GLY A 516 3.51 15.92 0.86
N GLN A 517 4.60 15.27 1.26
CA GLN A 517 5.71 15.93 1.96
C GLN A 517 6.44 16.96 1.10
N TYR A 518 6.69 16.64 -0.17
CA TYR A 518 7.32 17.60 -1.10
C TYR A 518 6.39 18.75 -1.48
N ALA A 519 5.09 18.49 -1.65
CA ALA A 519 4.10 19.56 -1.89
C ALA A 519 4.00 20.50 -0.68
N PHE A 520 3.96 19.95 0.53
CA PHE A 520 3.91 20.72 1.77
C PHE A 520 5.18 21.55 1.96
N SER A 521 6.35 20.90 1.88
CA SER A 521 7.66 21.55 2.07
C SER A 521 7.92 22.63 1.01
N GLY A 522 7.64 22.33 -0.27
CA GLY A 522 7.77 23.32 -1.35
C GLY A 522 6.86 24.54 -1.13
N THR A 523 5.61 24.32 -0.73
CA THR A 523 4.68 25.42 -0.43
C THR A 523 5.13 26.24 0.78
N ALA A 524 5.68 25.60 1.82
CA ALA A 524 6.19 26.29 3.00
C ALA A 524 7.46 27.10 2.71
N MET A 525 8.34 26.60 1.83
CA MET A 525 9.59 27.27 1.43
C MET A 525 9.42 28.25 0.25
N GLY A 526 8.27 28.25 -0.42
CA GLY A 526 8.03 29.06 -1.61
C GLY A 526 8.70 28.53 -2.88
N THR A 527 9.04 27.24 -2.91
CA THR A 527 9.71 26.55 -4.03
C THR A 527 8.74 25.60 -4.75
N SER A 528 9.17 25.01 -5.87
CA SER A 528 8.45 23.90 -6.53
C SER A 528 8.42 22.66 -5.62
N GLY A 529 7.43 21.78 -5.85
CA GLY A 529 7.34 20.48 -5.19
C GLY A 529 8.32 19.48 -5.80
N MET A 530 7.94 18.20 -5.83
CA MET A 530 8.81 17.13 -6.32
C MET A 530 9.13 17.24 -7.81
N GLU A 531 10.43 17.26 -8.13
CA GLU A 531 10.98 17.19 -9.49
C GLU A 531 11.77 15.90 -9.74
N TRP A 532 12.07 15.62 -11.02
CA TRP A 532 12.79 14.40 -11.41
C TRP A 532 14.19 14.30 -10.81
N THR A 533 14.83 15.44 -10.59
CA THR A 533 16.14 15.57 -9.93
C THR A 533 16.09 15.10 -8.49
N ASN A 534 14.99 15.36 -7.77
CA ASN A 534 14.81 14.98 -6.37
C ASN A 534 14.67 13.47 -6.15
N LEU A 535 14.42 12.67 -7.20
CA LEU A 535 14.37 11.20 -7.06
C LEU A 535 15.74 10.58 -6.76
N SER A 536 16.81 11.36 -6.91
CA SER A 536 18.17 10.93 -6.56
C SER A 536 18.55 11.28 -5.11
N ASP A 537 17.70 12.02 -4.39
CA ASP A 537 17.97 12.38 -3.00
C ASP A 537 17.89 11.15 -2.09
N PRO A 538 18.88 10.91 -1.21
CA PRO A 538 18.95 9.71 -0.36
C PRO A 538 17.86 9.65 0.72
N VAL A 539 17.20 10.79 0.98
CA VAL A 539 16.06 10.94 1.88
C VAL A 539 14.74 10.60 1.17
N ASN A 540 14.69 10.73 -0.16
CA ASN A 540 13.49 10.50 -0.95
C ASN A 540 13.24 9.00 -1.17
N GLY A 541 12.12 8.48 -0.68
CA GLY A 541 11.70 7.09 -0.89
C GLY A 541 11.13 6.78 -2.27
N MET A 542 10.77 7.79 -3.07
CA MET A 542 9.97 7.63 -4.30
C MET A 542 10.63 6.72 -5.33
N ARG A 543 11.96 6.81 -5.51
CA ARG A 543 12.70 5.95 -6.44
C ARG A 543 12.59 4.47 -6.03
N THR A 544 12.74 4.17 -4.75
CA THR A 544 12.64 2.81 -4.21
C THR A 544 11.24 2.26 -4.40
N VAL A 545 10.22 3.05 -4.09
CA VAL A 545 8.80 2.69 -4.27
C VAL A 545 8.48 2.37 -5.72
N LEU A 546 8.93 3.21 -6.67
CA LEU A 546 8.74 2.97 -8.10
C LEU A 546 9.37 1.64 -8.56
N ILE A 547 10.58 1.32 -8.09
CA ILE A 547 11.27 0.06 -8.42
C ILE A 547 10.50 -1.13 -7.84
N ILE A 548 10.07 -1.04 -6.58
CA ILE A 548 9.30 -2.11 -5.91
C ILE A 548 8.00 -2.39 -6.67
N MET A 549 7.22 -1.36 -7.01
CA MET A 549 5.96 -1.55 -7.73
C MET A 549 6.16 -2.19 -9.12
N VAL A 550 7.24 -1.86 -9.83
CA VAL A 550 7.56 -2.48 -11.13
C VAL A 550 7.94 -3.96 -10.96
N ILE A 551 8.75 -4.29 -9.94
CA ILE A 551 9.13 -5.66 -9.64
C ILE A 551 7.91 -6.49 -9.23
N GLU A 552 7.06 -5.96 -8.35
CA GLU A 552 5.82 -6.59 -7.94
C GLU A 552 4.90 -6.85 -9.13
N TRP A 553 4.72 -5.86 -10.01
CA TRP A 553 3.92 -6.03 -11.21
C TRP A 553 4.48 -7.16 -12.10
N ALA A 554 5.80 -7.18 -12.32
CA ALA A 554 6.48 -8.19 -13.12
C ALA A 554 6.36 -9.61 -12.54
N ILE A 555 6.22 -9.75 -11.21
CA ILE A 555 6.08 -11.04 -10.52
C ILE A 555 4.59 -11.47 -10.41
N LEU A 556 3.71 -10.55 -10.00
CA LEU A 556 2.31 -10.84 -9.72
C LEU A 556 1.52 -11.21 -10.98
N LEU A 557 1.81 -10.57 -12.12
CA LEU A 557 1.05 -10.82 -13.35
C LEU A 557 1.27 -12.24 -13.90
N PRO A 558 2.52 -12.76 -14.06
CA PRO A 558 2.75 -14.15 -14.42
C PRO A 558 2.21 -15.15 -13.38
N LEU A 559 2.36 -14.83 -12.08
CA LEU A 559 1.85 -15.68 -11.01
C LEU A 559 0.31 -15.79 -11.06
N ALA A 560 -0.39 -14.68 -11.30
CA ALA A 560 -1.83 -14.65 -11.48
C ALA A 560 -2.27 -15.50 -12.68
N PHE A 561 -1.55 -15.39 -13.81
CA PHE A 561 -1.82 -16.20 -15.00
C PHE A 561 -1.63 -17.70 -14.72
N TYR A 562 -0.56 -18.07 -14.03
CA TYR A 562 -0.29 -19.45 -13.63
C TYR A 562 -1.39 -20.01 -12.72
N LEU A 563 -1.78 -19.28 -11.67
CA LEU A 563 -2.82 -19.72 -10.74
C LEU A 563 -4.20 -19.84 -11.38
N ASP A 564 -4.54 -18.94 -12.30
CA ASP A 564 -5.78 -19.00 -13.07
C ASP A 564 -5.84 -20.26 -13.94
N GLN A 565 -4.75 -20.61 -14.64
CA GLN A 565 -4.67 -21.86 -15.41
C GLN A 565 -4.87 -23.09 -14.52
N VAL A 566 -4.15 -23.16 -13.39
CA VAL A 566 -4.27 -24.27 -12.43
C VAL A 566 -5.68 -24.37 -11.87
N SER A 567 -6.32 -23.25 -11.58
CA SER A 567 -7.70 -23.22 -11.07
C SER A 567 -8.73 -23.67 -12.12
N SER A 568 -8.47 -23.40 -13.40
CA SER A 568 -9.36 -23.78 -14.52
C SER A 568 -9.33 -25.26 -14.87
N LEU A 569 -8.20 -25.94 -14.67
CA LEU A 569 -8.05 -27.40 -14.88
C LEU A 569 -8.60 -28.24 -13.70
N SER A 570 -9.02 -27.59 -12.61
CA SER A 570 -9.08 -28.21 -11.29
C SER A 570 -10.45 -28.03 -10.64
N GLY A 571 -11.43 -28.74 -11.17
CA GLY A 571 -12.61 -29.14 -10.39
C GLY A 571 -12.29 -30.11 -9.23
N GLY A 572 -11.02 -30.46 -8.98
CA GLY A 572 -10.66 -31.47 -7.97
C GLY A 572 -9.25 -31.40 -7.36
N LEU A 573 -8.35 -30.53 -7.80
CA LEU A 573 -6.94 -30.45 -7.37
C LEU A 573 -6.63 -29.22 -6.49
N ARG A 574 -7.56 -28.77 -5.64
CA ARG A 574 -7.32 -27.68 -4.66
C ARG A 574 -6.36 -28.07 -3.51
N LYS A 575 -5.55 -29.13 -3.65
CA LYS A 575 -4.72 -29.70 -2.56
C LYS A 575 -3.21 -29.82 -2.82
N ARG A 576 -2.66 -29.22 -3.88
CA ARG A 576 -1.20 -29.08 -3.99
C ARG A 576 -0.78 -27.68 -4.44
N LEU A 577 -0.74 -26.75 -3.49
CA LEU A 577 0.37 -25.80 -3.49
C LEU A 577 1.60 -26.58 -3.01
N LEU A 578 2.72 -26.46 -3.71
CA LEU A 578 4.00 -26.95 -3.22
C LEU A 578 4.93 -25.76 -3.01
N ILE A 579 5.37 -25.64 -1.76
CA ILE A 579 6.52 -24.86 -1.34
C ILE A 579 7.71 -25.41 -2.12
N SER A 580 8.15 -24.67 -3.15
CA SER A 580 9.34 -24.98 -3.92
C SER A 580 10.56 -24.56 -3.13
N LEU A 581 11.10 -25.48 -2.34
CA LEU A 581 12.45 -25.43 -1.79
C LEU A 581 12.93 -26.87 -1.59
N LYS A 582 13.26 -27.54 -2.71
CA LYS A 582 14.22 -28.65 -2.83
C LYS A 582 14.24 -29.19 -4.26
N CYS A 583 14.80 -28.39 -5.18
CA CYS A 583 15.33 -28.89 -6.44
C CYS A 583 16.84 -28.68 -6.48
N PHE A 584 17.56 -29.46 -5.68
CA PHE A 584 18.94 -29.84 -5.96
C PHE A 584 19.18 -31.23 -5.36
N LYS A 585 18.91 -32.27 -6.16
CA LYS A 585 19.73 -33.49 -6.25
C LYS A 585 19.17 -34.44 -7.32
N LYS A 586 19.87 -34.41 -8.45
CA LYS A 586 20.23 -35.47 -9.41
C LYS A 586 19.20 -36.55 -9.81
N ARG A 587 19.09 -36.67 -11.14
CA ARG A 587 18.70 -37.85 -11.94
C ARG A 587 19.23 -39.18 -11.38
N ALA A 588 18.35 -40.17 -11.35
CA ALA A 588 18.62 -41.50 -11.92
C ALA A 588 17.28 -42.18 -12.22
N ALA A 589 17.14 -42.68 -13.45
CA ALA A 589 16.03 -43.50 -13.87
C ALA A 589 15.98 -44.80 -13.04
N SER A 590 14.80 -45.16 -12.58
CA SER A 590 14.45 -46.55 -12.27
C SER A 590 12.95 -46.69 -12.46
N PHE A 591 12.61 -47.50 -13.46
CA PHE A 591 11.27 -48.01 -13.76
C PHE A 591 10.78 -48.79 -12.53
N ARG A 592 10.12 -48.12 -11.58
CA ARG A 592 9.45 -48.80 -10.47
C ARG A 592 8.13 -49.36 -10.98
N ARG A 593 8.18 -50.64 -11.32
CA ARG A 593 7.04 -51.55 -11.47
C ARG A 593 6.18 -51.42 -10.20
N TYR A 594 5.06 -50.73 -10.29
CA TYR A 594 4.11 -50.64 -9.19
C TYR A 594 3.45 -52.01 -9.02
N SER A 595 3.77 -52.68 -7.92
CA SER A 595 3.09 -53.88 -7.48
C SER A 595 1.65 -53.52 -7.12
N PHE A 596 0.71 -53.99 -7.92
CA PHE A 596 -0.71 -54.04 -7.58
C PHE A 596 -0.83 -54.88 -6.30
N GLY A 597 -1.11 -54.23 -5.17
CA GLY A 597 -1.56 -54.94 -3.97
C GLY A 597 -2.83 -55.69 -4.33
N ARG A 598 -2.80 -57.02 -4.18
CA ARG A 598 -3.95 -57.92 -4.31
C ARG A 598 -5.10 -57.41 -3.43
N LEU A 599 -6.02 -56.65 -3.99
CA LEU A 599 -7.43 -56.82 -3.66
C LEU A 599 -7.89 -58.03 -4.45
N GLY A 600 -8.32 -59.08 -3.75
CA GLY A 600 -8.84 -60.29 -4.36
C GLY A 600 -9.96 -59.96 -5.35
N PRO A 601 -10.06 -60.70 -6.47
CA PRO A 601 -11.10 -60.44 -7.43
C PRO A 601 -12.41 -60.99 -6.84
N LYS A 602 -13.24 -60.10 -6.29
CA LYS A 602 -14.68 -60.34 -6.35
C LYS A 602 -15.06 -60.14 -7.81
N VAL A 603 -14.86 -61.19 -8.61
CA VAL A 603 -15.50 -61.33 -9.92
C VAL A 603 -16.97 -61.54 -9.63
N THR A 604 -17.70 -60.46 -9.43
CA THR A 604 -19.11 -60.47 -9.83
C THR A 604 -19.09 -60.54 -11.34
N ILE A 605 -19.31 -61.75 -11.86
CA ILE A 605 -19.66 -61.97 -13.27
C ILE A 605 -21.04 -61.34 -13.45
N GLU A 606 -21.10 -60.01 -13.59
CA GLU A 606 -22.21 -59.40 -14.32
C GLU A 606 -22.00 -59.86 -15.76
N MET A 607 -22.92 -60.68 -16.27
CA MET A 607 -22.99 -60.94 -17.71
C MET A 607 -23.11 -59.59 -18.40
N GLU A 608 -22.02 -59.12 -19.00
CA GLU A 608 -22.04 -57.89 -19.81
C GLU A 608 -23.08 -58.08 -20.92
N ASN A 609 -23.93 -57.08 -21.10
CA ASN A 609 -25.00 -57.13 -22.08
C ASN A 609 -24.38 -57.33 -23.47
N PRO A 610 -24.81 -58.30 -24.30
CA PRO A 610 -24.24 -58.55 -25.63
C PRO A 610 -24.11 -57.28 -26.49
N ASP A 611 -25.06 -56.35 -26.37
CA ASP A 611 -25.02 -55.05 -27.05
C ASP A 611 -23.78 -54.21 -26.67
N THR A 612 -23.36 -54.26 -25.40
CA THR A 612 -22.19 -53.50 -24.91
C THR A 612 -20.87 -54.10 -25.37
N THR A 613 -20.81 -55.43 -25.50
CA THR A 613 -19.64 -56.14 -26.03
C THR A 613 -19.50 -55.89 -27.52
N GLN A 614 -20.61 -55.92 -28.26
CA GLN A 614 -20.64 -55.61 -29.69
C GLN A 614 -20.20 -54.17 -29.97
N GLU A 615 -20.72 -53.20 -29.23
CA GLU A 615 -20.32 -51.79 -29.38
C GLU A 615 -18.84 -51.58 -29.07
N ARG A 616 -18.29 -52.33 -28.11
CA ARG A 616 -16.86 -52.30 -27.79
C ARG A 616 -16.00 -52.83 -28.93
N GLU A 617 -16.40 -53.93 -29.57
CA GLU A 617 -15.72 -54.46 -30.77
C GLU A 617 -15.75 -53.44 -31.92
N VAL A 618 -16.88 -52.74 -32.12
CA VAL A 618 -17.00 -51.67 -33.12
C VAL A 618 -16.04 -50.52 -32.82
N VAL A 619 -15.95 -50.09 -31.55
CA VAL A 619 -14.99 -49.05 -31.14
C VAL A 619 -13.55 -49.51 -31.38
N GLU A 620 -13.19 -50.73 -31.00
CA GLU A 620 -11.85 -51.28 -31.21
C GLU A 620 -11.47 -51.33 -32.71
N GLN A 621 -12.41 -51.71 -33.58
CA GLN A 621 -12.21 -51.65 -35.04
C GLN A 621 -12.03 -50.21 -35.54
N LEU A 622 -12.84 -49.27 -35.07
CA LEU A 622 -12.77 -47.86 -35.47
C LEU A 622 -11.50 -47.15 -34.99
N LEU A 623 -10.87 -47.63 -33.92
CA LEU A 623 -9.57 -47.13 -33.45
C LEU A 623 -8.42 -47.61 -34.34
N LEU A 624 -8.53 -48.80 -34.93
CA LEU A 624 -7.55 -49.36 -35.87
C LEU A 624 -7.71 -48.77 -37.27
N GLU A 625 -8.96 -48.56 -37.71
CA GLU A 625 -9.30 -47.94 -39.00
C GLU A 625 -10.18 -46.70 -38.79
N PRO A 626 -9.56 -45.51 -38.63
CA PRO A 626 -10.30 -44.27 -38.38
C PRO A 626 -11.22 -43.91 -39.55
N SER A 627 -12.52 -44.15 -39.40
CA SER A 627 -13.50 -43.73 -40.42
C SER A 627 -13.94 -42.29 -40.20
N ALA A 628 -13.91 -41.48 -41.26
CA ALA A 628 -14.36 -40.08 -41.22
C ALA A 628 -15.88 -39.93 -40.97
N ASN A 629 -16.63 -41.04 -40.93
CA ASN A 629 -18.08 -41.05 -40.73
C ASN A 629 -18.48 -40.93 -39.25
N HIS A 630 -17.58 -41.26 -38.31
CA HIS A 630 -17.83 -41.16 -36.88
C HIS A 630 -17.45 -39.79 -36.33
N ALA A 631 -18.37 -39.15 -35.62
CA ALA A 631 -18.16 -37.84 -35.02
C ALA A 631 -17.59 -37.94 -33.60
N ILE A 632 -17.98 -38.99 -32.86
CA ILE A 632 -17.53 -39.23 -31.49
C ILE A 632 -17.16 -40.71 -31.35
N ILE A 633 -16.00 -41.00 -30.74
CA ILE A 633 -15.57 -42.35 -30.40
C ILE A 633 -15.08 -42.30 -28.94
N SER A 634 -15.73 -43.00 -28.03
CA SER A 634 -15.33 -43.14 -26.63
C SER A 634 -14.73 -44.53 -26.44
N ASP A 635 -13.53 -44.61 -25.90
CA ASP A 635 -12.81 -45.86 -25.63
C ASP A 635 -12.61 -46.03 -24.13
N ASN A 636 -13.36 -46.99 -23.56
CA ASN A 636 -13.24 -47.44 -22.17
C ASN A 636 -13.20 -46.28 -21.15
N LEU A 637 -14.03 -45.26 -21.38
CA LEU A 637 -13.98 -44.01 -20.64
C LEU A 637 -14.46 -44.21 -19.20
N THR A 638 -13.60 -43.91 -18.22
CA THR A 638 -13.83 -44.21 -16.81
C THR A 638 -13.65 -42.97 -15.95
N LYS A 639 -14.54 -42.79 -14.96
CA LYS A 639 -14.42 -41.72 -13.96
C LYS A 639 -14.57 -42.26 -12.54
N VAL A 640 -13.53 -42.05 -11.74
CA VAL A 640 -13.53 -42.28 -10.29
C VAL A 640 -13.41 -40.93 -9.59
N TYR A 641 -14.33 -40.65 -8.67
CA TYR A 641 -14.21 -39.56 -7.72
C TYR A 641 -13.67 -40.13 -6.41
N HIS A 642 -12.48 -39.69 -6.03
CA HIS A 642 -11.86 -40.15 -4.79
C HIS A 642 -12.65 -39.65 -3.57
N GLY A 643 -12.86 -40.53 -2.60
CA GLY A 643 -13.56 -40.21 -1.37
C GLY A 643 -12.82 -39.16 -0.55
N LYS A 644 -13.58 -38.28 0.13
CA LYS A 644 -13.08 -37.37 1.16
C LYS A 644 -13.66 -37.78 2.50
N ASP A 645 -12.91 -37.51 3.56
CA ASP A 645 -13.36 -37.67 4.95
C ASP A 645 -13.80 -39.11 5.29
N GLY A 646 -13.01 -40.10 4.85
CA GLY A 646 -13.23 -41.52 5.13
C GLY A 646 -14.24 -42.24 4.23
N ASN A 647 -14.88 -41.54 3.28
CA ASN A 647 -15.75 -42.17 2.29
C ASN A 647 -14.97 -43.02 1.27
N PRO A 648 -15.55 -44.12 0.75
CA PRO A 648 -14.93 -44.90 -0.32
C PRO A 648 -14.95 -44.15 -1.65
N ASP A 649 -14.03 -44.54 -2.54
CA ASP A 649 -13.98 -44.03 -3.92
C ASP A 649 -15.28 -44.35 -4.67
N LYS A 650 -15.83 -43.34 -5.35
CA LYS A 650 -17.09 -43.47 -6.10
C LYS A 650 -16.79 -43.57 -7.59
N LEU A 651 -16.98 -44.76 -8.15
CA LEU A 651 -16.95 -45.01 -9.58
C LEU A 651 -18.22 -44.44 -10.23
N ALA A 652 -18.09 -43.32 -10.93
CA ALA A 652 -19.21 -42.62 -11.57
C ALA A 652 -19.46 -43.05 -13.01
N VAL A 653 -18.41 -43.43 -13.75
CA VAL A 653 -18.50 -43.99 -15.10
C VAL A 653 -17.57 -45.19 -15.15
N ARG A 654 -18.07 -46.36 -15.56
CA ARG A 654 -17.35 -47.65 -15.57
C ARG A 654 -17.10 -48.06 -17.03
N GLY A 655 -15.96 -47.67 -17.60
CA GLY A 655 -15.48 -48.17 -18.89
C GLY A 655 -16.44 -48.02 -20.07
N LEU A 656 -16.98 -46.82 -20.32
CA LEU A 656 -17.94 -46.61 -21.40
C LEU A 656 -17.26 -46.56 -22.78
N SER A 657 -17.61 -47.51 -23.64
CA SER A 657 -17.28 -47.51 -25.07
C SER A 657 -18.51 -47.15 -25.90
N LEU A 658 -18.37 -46.17 -26.81
CA LEU A 658 -19.48 -45.66 -27.62
C LEU A 658 -18.95 -45.05 -28.92
N ALA A 659 -19.51 -45.44 -30.07
CA ALA A 659 -19.24 -44.83 -31.37
C ALA A 659 -20.50 -44.14 -31.91
N LEU A 660 -20.41 -42.84 -32.19
CA LEU A 660 -21.53 -42.05 -32.73
C LEU A 660 -21.24 -41.55 -34.15
N PRO A 661 -21.94 -42.04 -35.19
CA PRO A 661 -21.85 -41.51 -36.54
C PRO A 661 -22.40 -40.09 -36.67
N LYS A 662 -21.94 -39.39 -37.72
CA LYS A 662 -22.48 -38.09 -38.13
C LYS A 662 -23.97 -38.23 -38.46
N GLY A 663 -24.75 -37.22 -38.08
CA GLY A 663 -26.18 -37.19 -38.37
C GLY A 663 -27.04 -38.03 -37.40
N GLN A 664 -26.46 -38.58 -36.33
CA GLN A 664 -27.20 -39.32 -35.31
C GLN A 664 -27.44 -38.46 -34.05
N CYS A 665 -28.60 -38.69 -33.42
CA CYS A 665 -28.94 -38.12 -32.12
C CYS A 665 -29.01 -39.27 -31.12
N PHE A 666 -28.14 -39.25 -30.12
CA PHE A 666 -28.01 -40.28 -29.10
C PHE A 666 -28.51 -39.76 -27.75
N GLY A 667 -29.49 -40.46 -27.17
CA GLY A 667 -30.09 -40.12 -25.88
C GLY A 667 -29.58 -41.04 -24.79
N MET A 668 -28.90 -40.48 -23.79
CA MET A 668 -28.53 -41.18 -22.56
C MET A 668 -29.66 -41.07 -21.54
N LEU A 669 -30.36 -42.18 -21.32
CA LEU A 669 -31.43 -42.29 -20.35
C LEU A 669 -30.98 -43.04 -19.10
N GLY A 670 -31.35 -42.54 -17.93
CA GLY A 670 -31.14 -43.25 -16.68
C GLY A 670 -31.55 -42.43 -15.46
N PRO A 671 -31.64 -43.03 -14.27
CA PRO A 671 -31.97 -42.30 -13.04
C PRO A 671 -30.90 -41.27 -12.66
N ASN A 672 -31.23 -40.40 -11.72
CA ASN A 672 -30.26 -39.49 -11.10
C ASN A 672 -29.12 -40.29 -10.46
N GLY A 673 -27.88 -39.85 -10.68
CA GLY A 673 -26.70 -40.55 -10.17
C GLY A 673 -26.13 -41.65 -11.08
N ALA A 674 -26.74 -41.96 -12.23
CA ALA A 674 -26.25 -42.96 -13.19
C ALA A 674 -24.95 -42.58 -13.94
N GLY A 675 -24.32 -41.44 -13.65
CA GLY A 675 -23.07 -41.01 -14.30
C GLY A 675 -23.21 -40.18 -15.57
N LYS A 676 -24.44 -39.96 -16.09
CA LYS A 676 -24.74 -39.17 -17.31
C LYS A 676 -24.02 -37.81 -17.38
N THR A 677 -24.22 -36.96 -16.37
CA THR A 677 -23.58 -35.64 -16.28
C THR A 677 -22.05 -35.75 -16.13
N SER A 678 -21.54 -36.82 -15.50
CA SER A 678 -20.09 -37.05 -15.42
C SER A 678 -19.51 -37.43 -16.77
N PHE A 679 -20.22 -38.22 -17.57
CA PHE A 679 -19.83 -38.51 -18.96
C PHE A 679 -19.79 -37.22 -19.80
N ILE A 680 -20.90 -36.45 -19.83
CA ILE A 680 -20.91 -35.16 -20.56
C ILE A 680 -19.77 -34.26 -20.08
N SER A 681 -19.57 -34.13 -18.77
CA SER A 681 -18.51 -33.29 -18.20
C SER A 681 -17.10 -33.71 -18.64
N MET A 682 -16.85 -35.01 -18.86
CA MET A 682 -15.60 -35.48 -19.45
C MET A 682 -15.50 -35.10 -20.92
N MET A 683 -16.55 -35.35 -21.69
CA MET A 683 -16.59 -35.07 -23.14
C MET A 683 -16.45 -33.57 -23.47
N ILE A 684 -16.96 -32.69 -22.60
CA ILE A 684 -16.84 -31.23 -22.75
C ILE A 684 -15.64 -30.66 -21.98
N GLY A 685 -14.74 -31.49 -21.45
CA GLY A 685 -13.48 -31.06 -20.84
C GLY A 685 -13.59 -30.31 -19.50
N LEU A 686 -14.73 -30.41 -18.78
CA LEU A 686 -14.87 -29.87 -17.43
C LEU A 686 -14.11 -30.69 -16.38
N ILE A 687 -14.07 -32.00 -16.57
CA ILE A 687 -13.35 -32.94 -15.71
C ILE A 687 -12.51 -33.87 -16.59
N PRO A 688 -11.25 -34.14 -16.23
CA PRO A 688 -10.46 -35.11 -16.97
C PRO A 688 -10.97 -36.54 -16.68
N PRO A 689 -10.89 -37.47 -17.65
CA PRO A 689 -11.14 -38.88 -17.41
C PRO A 689 -10.09 -39.47 -16.44
N THR A 690 -10.49 -40.48 -15.66
CA THR A 690 -9.56 -41.22 -14.78
C THR A 690 -8.76 -42.25 -15.59
N SER A 691 -9.42 -42.94 -16.52
CA SER A 691 -8.79 -43.80 -17.53
C SER A 691 -9.65 -43.83 -18.80
N GLY A 692 -9.09 -44.38 -19.88
CA GLY A 692 -9.69 -44.31 -21.21
C GLY A 692 -9.44 -42.98 -21.92
N THR A 693 -9.99 -42.86 -23.13
CA THR A 693 -9.95 -41.62 -23.91
C THR A 693 -11.21 -41.48 -24.77
N ALA A 694 -11.40 -40.31 -25.38
CA ALA A 694 -12.42 -40.12 -26.40
C ALA A 694 -11.92 -39.21 -27.51
N TYR A 695 -12.39 -39.48 -28.72
CA TYR A 695 -12.08 -38.72 -29.92
C TYR A 695 -13.32 -38.00 -30.42
N VAL A 696 -13.19 -36.71 -30.69
CA VAL A 696 -14.23 -35.88 -31.31
C VAL A 696 -13.70 -35.41 -32.66
N HIS A 697 -14.27 -35.90 -33.76
CA HIS A 697 -13.73 -35.70 -35.12
C HIS A 697 -12.24 -36.06 -35.25
N GLY A 698 -11.82 -37.16 -34.63
CA GLY A 698 -10.44 -37.64 -34.65
C GLY A 698 -9.47 -36.89 -33.74
N MET A 699 -9.93 -35.88 -32.99
CA MET A 699 -9.15 -35.13 -32.00
C MET A 699 -9.35 -35.72 -30.61
N ASP A 700 -8.28 -35.94 -29.84
CA ASP A 700 -8.38 -36.53 -28.49
C ASP A 700 -8.79 -35.46 -27.46
N ILE A 701 -9.79 -35.75 -26.62
CA ILE A 701 -10.28 -34.84 -25.57
C ILE A 701 -9.23 -34.48 -24.50
N ARG A 702 -8.14 -35.24 -24.40
CA ARG A 702 -7.05 -35.04 -23.43
C ARG A 702 -5.98 -34.09 -23.96
N THR A 703 -5.74 -34.06 -25.27
CA THR A 703 -4.67 -33.26 -25.90
C THR A 703 -5.21 -32.07 -26.69
N ASP A 704 -6.32 -32.24 -27.39
CA ASP A 704 -6.76 -31.33 -28.48
C ASP A 704 -8.03 -30.55 -28.13
N MET A 705 -8.37 -30.45 -26.84
CA MET A 705 -9.63 -29.89 -26.35
C MET A 705 -9.93 -28.46 -26.87
N ASN A 706 -8.89 -27.63 -27.01
CA ASN A 706 -9.04 -26.26 -27.54
C ASN A 706 -9.53 -26.23 -28.99
N GLU A 707 -9.14 -27.21 -29.81
CA GLU A 707 -9.59 -27.35 -31.19
C GLU A 707 -10.99 -27.94 -31.23
N ILE A 708 -11.27 -28.93 -30.37
CA ILE A 708 -12.61 -29.53 -30.20
C ILE A 708 -13.66 -28.44 -29.87
N TYR A 709 -13.36 -27.50 -28.97
CA TYR A 709 -14.27 -26.40 -28.61
C TYR A 709 -14.68 -25.51 -29.79
N THR A 710 -13.89 -25.42 -30.85
CA THR A 710 -14.25 -24.63 -32.03
C THR A 710 -15.43 -25.25 -32.78
N ASN A 711 -15.54 -26.59 -32.78
CA ASN A 711 -16.54 -27.36 -33.51
C ASN A 711 -17.64 -27.96 -32.61
N MET A 712 -17.60 -27.71 -31.31
CA MET A 712 -18.54 -28.22 -30.32
C MET A 712 -19.59 -27.17 -29.92
N GLY A 713 -20.83 -27.59 -29.68
CA GLY A 713 -21.88 -26.82 -29.02
C GLY A 713 -22.25 -27.45 -27.68
N VAL A 714 -22.46 -26.65 -26.64
CA VAL A 714 -22.76 -27.16 -25.30
C VAL A 714 -23.98 -26.46 -24.70
N CYS A 715 -24.96 -27.24 -24.28
CA CYS A 715 -26.09 -26.79 -23.46
C CYS A 715 -25.96 -27.45 -22.07
N PRO A 716 -25.38 -26.76 -21.08
CA PRO A 716 -25.20 -27.30 -19.73
C PRO A 716 -26.52 -27.47 -18.98
N GLN A 717 -26.51 -28.23 -17.86
CA GLN A 717 -27.71 -28.43 -17.02
C GLN A 717 -28.22 -27.11 -16.42
N HIS A 718 -27.32 -26.26 -15.92
CA HIS A 718 -27.65 -24.92 -15.43
C HIS A 718 -27.40 -23.88 -16.53
N ASP A 719 -28.36 -22.97 -16.74
CA ASP A 719 -28.25 -21.92 -17.76
C ASP A 719 -27.17 -20.88 -17.39
N LEU A 720 -26.03 -20.94 -18.07
CA LEU A 720 -24.88 -20.04 -17.87
C LEU A 720 -25.02 -18.77 -18.73
N LEU A 721 -25.89 -17.85 -18.30
CA LEU A 721 -26.27 -16.66 -19.08
C LEU A 721 -25.95 -15.36 -18.31
N TRP A 722 -25.60 -14.30 -19.04
CA TRP A 722 -25.48 -12.96 -18.45
C TRP A 722 -26.87 -12.34 -18.28
N GLU A 723 -27.30 -12.15 -17.05
CA GLU A 723 -28.65 -11.60 -16.79
C GLU A 723 -28.86 -10.19 -17.34
N THR A 724 -27.78 -9.42 -17.46
CA THR A 724 -27.83 -8.04 -17.98
C THR A 724 -27.88 -7.95 -19.49
N LEU A 725 -27.52 -9.01 -20.23
CA LEU A 725 -27.55 -9.06 -21.70
C LEU A 725 -28.92 -9.56 -22.20
N THR A 726 -29.27 -9.21 -23.45
CA THR A 726 -30.49 -9.67 -24.14
C THR A 726 -30.27 -11.01 -24.82
N GLY A 727 -31.34 -11.73 -25.16
CA GLY A 727 -31.22 -12.99 -25.92
C GLY A 727 -30.50 -12.81 -27.26
N ARG A 728 -30.80 -11.73 -27.97
CA ARG A 728 -30.14 -11.35 -29.23
C ARG A 728 -28.64 -11.09 -29.02
N GLU A 729 -28.26 -10.35 -27.98
CA GLU A 729 -26.85 -10.06 -27.69
C GLU A 729 -26.04 -11.32 -27.36
N HIS A 730 -26.64 -12.31 -26.68
CA HIS A 730 -25.98 -13.60 -26.43
C HIS A 730 -25.66 -14.32 -27.74
N LEU A 731 -26.65 -14.45 -28.63
CA LEU A 731 -26.47 -15.12 -29.92
C LEU A 731 -25.48 -14.37 -30.82
N LEU A 732 -25.54 -13.03 -30.83
CA LEU A 732 -24.54 -12.21 -31.53
C LEU A 732 -23.12 -12.40 -30.97
N PHE A 733 -22.98 -12.65 -29.67
CA PHE A 733 -21.69 -12.88 -29.04
C PHE A 733 -21.15 -14.28 -29.38
N TYR A 734 -21.91 -15.34 -29.10
CA TYR A 734 -21.49 -16.71 -29.37
C TYR A 734 -21.35 -17.01 -30.88
N GLY A 735 -22.20 -16.42 -31.72
CA GLY A 735 -22.05 -16.50 -33.18
C GLY A 735 -20.72 -15.93 -33.68
N ARG A 736 -20.24 -14.81 -33.10
CA ARG A 736 -18.91 -14.27 -33.44
C ARG A 736 -17.76 -15.17 -32.97
N LEU A 737 -17.90 -15.82 -31.81
CA LEU A 737 -16.92 -16.82 -31.34
C LEU A 737 -16.84 -18.00 -32.30
N LYS A 738 -17.94 -18.35 -32.97
CA LYS A 738 -18.01 -19.32 -34.07
C LYS A 738 -17.72 -18.73 -35.45
N ASN A 739 -17.05 -17.59 -35.50
CA ASN A 739 -16.58 -16.92 -36.72
C ASN A 739 -17.67 -16.42 -37.69
N LEU A 740 -18.92 -16.24 -37.25
CA LEU A 740 -19.96 -15.59 -38.03
C LEU A 740 -19.79 -14.07 -38.04
N LYS A 741 -19.99 -13.44 -39.21
CA LYS A 741 -19.79 -11.99 -39.41
C LYS A 741 -20.90 -11.36 -40.27
N GLY A 742 -21.03 -10.03 -40.20
CA GLY A 742 -21.91 -9.25 -41.08
C GLY A 742 -23.37 -9.72 -41.12
N ALA A 743 -23.93 -9.78 -42.32
CA ALA A 743 -25.32 -10.19 -42.56
C ALA A 743 -25.59 -11.65 -42.17
N GLU A 744 -24.59 -12.53 -42.32
CA GLU A 744 -24.71 -13.94 -41.96
C GLU A 744 -24.92 -14.14 -40.45
N LEU A 745 -24.20 -13.37 -39.63
CA LEU A 745 -24.39 -13.38 -38.17
C LEU A 745 -25.80 -12.92 -37.78
N LEU A 746 -26.31 -11.86 -38.42
CA LEU A 746 -27.64 -11.33 -38.13
C LEU A 746 -28.73 -12.33 -38.52
N LYS A 747 -28.62 -12.91 -39.73
CA LYS A 747 -29.52 -13.95 -40.21
C LYS A 747 -29.51 -15.17 -39.30
N ALA A 748 -28.33 -15.70 -38.96
CA ALA A 748 -28.19 -16.83 -38.05
C ALA A 748 -28.77 -16.53 -36.65
N THR A 749 -28.63 -15.31 -36.16
CA THR A 749 -29.22 -14.88 -34.88
C THR A 749 -30.75 -14.86 -34.94
N ASP A 750 -31.32 -14.26 -35.98
CA ASP A 750 -32.78 -14.20 -36.16
C ASP A 750 -33.39 -15.60 -36.35
N ASP A 751 -32.76 -16.43 -37.16
CA ASP A 751 -33.22 -17.80 -37.42
C ASP A 751 -33.11 -18.66 -36.14
N SER A 752 -32.05 -18.47 -35.33
CA SER A 752 -31.93 -19.12 -34.02
C SER A 752 -33.00 -18.65 -33.04
N LEU A 753 -33.34 -17.36 -33.01
CA LEU A 753 -34.43 -16.85 -32.15
C LEU A 753 -35.80 -17.37 -32.60
N LYS A 754 -36.02 -17.52 -33.91
CA LYS A 754 -37.27 -18.05 -34.46
C LYS A 754 -37.44 -19.52 -34.11
N SER A 755 -36.39 -20.34 -34.28
CA SER A 755 -36.47 -21.79 -34.01
C SER A 755 -36.85 -22.10 -32.56
N VAL A 756 -36.39 -21.30 -31.60
CA VAL A 756 -36.71 -21.48 -30.18
C VAL A 756 -37.88 -20.62 -29.67
N ASN A 757 -38.69 -20.05 -30.57
CA ASN A 757 -39.85 -19.21 -30.24
C ASN A 757 -39.53 -18.02 -29.30
N LEU A 758 -38.37 -17.38 -29.50
CA LEU A 758 -37.95 -16.17 -28.78
C LEU A 758 -37.90 -14.91 -29.67
N PHE A 759 -38.19 -15.03 -30.97
CA PHE A 759 -38.20 -13.90 -31.91
C PHE A 759 -39.45 -13.02 -31.80
N ARG A 760 -40.63 -13.62 -31.60
CA ARG A 760 -41.91 -12.89 -31.60
C ARG A 760 -42.09 -12.05 -30.32
N GLY A 761 -42.84 -10.95 -30.44
CA GLY A 761 -43.22 -10.10 -29.29
C GLY A 761 -42.05 -9.34 -28.63
N GLY A 762 -40.96 -9.11 -29.39
CA GLY A 762 -39.77 -8.40 -28.90
C GLY A 762 -39.03 -9.11 -27.77
N VAL A 763 -39.28 -10.42 -27.59
CA VAL A 763 -38.69 -11.20 -26.48
C VAL A 763 -37.17 -11.25 -26.60
N GLY A 764 -36.63 -11.46 -27.80
CA GLY A 764 -35.19 -11.52 -28.07
C GLY A 764 -34.41 -10.26 -27.66
N ASP A 765 -35.07 -9.10 -27.59
CA ASP A 765 -34.48 -7.82 -27.21
C ASP A 765 -34.71 -7.47 -25.72
N LYS A 766 -35.39 -8.35 -24.97
CA LYS A 766 -35.51 -8.24 -23.50
C LYS A 766 -34.26 -8.83 -22.83
N GLN A 767 -33.91 -8.25 -21.69
CA GLN A 767 -32.81 -8.76 -20.84
C GLN A 767 -33.13 -10.16 -20.33
N VAL A 768 -32.13 -11.04 -20.32
CA VAL A 768 -32.27 -12.43 -19.88
C VAL A 768 -32.62 -12.53 -18.40
N GLY A 769 -32.27 -11.54 -17.57
CA GLY A 769 -32.74 -11.46 -16.18
C GLY A 769 -34.28 -11.44 -16.04
N LYS A 770 -35.00 -11.01 -17.09
CA LYS A 770 -36.48 -10.99 -17.14
C LYS A 770 -37.09 -12.23 -17.80
N TYR A 771 -36.28 -13.19 -18.22
CA TYR A 771 -36.77 -14.43 -18.85
C TYR A 771 -37.27 -15.40 -17.78
N SER A 772 -38.35 -16.13 -18.09
CA SER A 772 -38.74 -17.31 -17.30
C SER A 772 -37.68 -18.41 -17.42
N GLY A 773 -37.68 -19.38 -16.49
CA GLY A 773 -36.75 -20.52 -16.55
C GLY A 773 -36.80 -21.24 -17.90
N GLY A 774 -37.99 -21.50 -18.44
CA GLY A 774 -38.14 -22.12 -19.75
C GLY A 774 -37.61 -21.26 -20.91
N MET A 775 -37.74 -19.93 -20.84
CA MET A 775 -37.15 -19.03 -21.84
C MET A 775 -35.62 -19.02 -21.77
N LYS A 776 -35.03 -19.06 -20.57
CA LYS A 776 -33.58 -19.21 -20.37
C LYS A 776 -33.08 -20.52 -20.97
N ARG A 777 -33.80 -21.63 -20.71
CA ARG A 777 -33.49 -22.95 -21.27
C ARG A 777 -33.49 -22.96 -22.80
N ARG A 778 -34.55 -22.39 -23.40
CA ARG A 778 -34.66 -22.25 -24.86
C ARG A 778 -33.52 -21.42 -25.46
N LEU A 779 -33.09 -20.35 -24.78
CA LEU A 779 -31.94 -19.57 -25.21
C LEU A 779 -30.62 -20.35 -25.10
N SER A 780 -30.41 -21.13 -24.03
CA SER A 780 -29.24 -22.00 -23.88
C SER A 780 -29.13 -23.03 -25.01
N VAL A 781 -30.26 -23.60 -25.45
CA VAL A 781 -30.32 -24.49 -26.62
C VAL A 781 -30.00 -23.75 -27.91
N ALA A 782 -30.52 -22.52 -28.09
CA ALA A 782 -30.16 -21.73 -29.28
C ALA A 782 -28.66 -21.41 -29.33
N ILE A 783 -28.04 -21.10 -28.18
CA ILE A 783 -26.60 -20.86 -28.06
C ILE A 783 -25.79 -22.10 -28.42
N SER A 784 -26.23 -23.30 -28.01
CA SER A 784 -25.51 -24.54 -28.33
C SER A 784 -25.59 -24.92 -29.82
N LEU A 785 -26.55 -24.37 -30.58
CA LEU A 785 -26.76 -24.68 -31.99
C LEU A 785 -26.21 -23.63 -32.97
N ILE A 786 -25.86 -22.44 -32.48
CA ILE A 786 -25.38 -21.34 -33.32
C ILE A 786 -23.97 -21.60 -33.86
N GLY A 787 -23.69 -21.14 -35.09
CA GLY A 787 -22.36 -21.26 -35.70
C GLY A 787 -22.04 -22.61 -36.33
N ASP A 788 -23.05 -23.45 -36.52
CA ASP A 788 -22.94 -24.77 -37.16
C ASP A 788 -21.93 -25.74 -36.50
N PRO A 789 -22.08 -26.02 -35.18
CA PRO A 789 -21.24 -26.99 -34.49
C PRO A 789 -21.47 -28.39 -35.06
N LYS A 790 -20.39 -29.15 -35.25
CA LYS A 790 -20.46 -30.52 -35.78
C LYS A 790 -20.92 -31.53 -34.72
N VAL A 791 -20.63 -31.24 -33.46
CA VAL A 791 -21.04 -32.04 -32.30
C VAL A 791 -21.72 -31.16 -31.26
N VAL A 792 -22.86 -31.61 -30.72
CA VAL A 792 -23.61 -30.86 -29.71
C VAL A 792 -23.90 -31.75 -28.50
N PHE A 793 -23.55 -31.26 -27.31
CA PHE A 793 -23.86 -31.90 -26.03
C PHE A 793 -24.96 -31.13 -25.32
N MET A 794 -26.03 -31.81 -24.92
CA MET A 794 -27.15 -31.21 -24.20
C MET A 794 -27.43 -31.97 -22.90
N ASP A 795 -27.11 -31.36 -21.76
CA ASP A 795 -27.36 -31.98 -20.47
C ASP A 795 -28.75 -31.59 -19.95
N GLU A 796 -29.71 -32.51 -20.02
CA GLU A 796 -31.12 -32.34 -19.62
C GLU A 796 -31.86 -31.15 -20.31
N PRO A 797 -31.93 -31.09 -21.65
CA PRO A 797 -32.45 -29.93 -22.39
C PRO A 797 -33.96 -29.66 -22.17
N SER A 798 -34.72 -30.67 -21.76
CA SER A 798 -36.19 -30.60 -21.61
C SER A 798 -36.68 -30.29 -20.19
N THR A 799 -35.77 -30.11 -19.23
CA THR A 799 -36.08 -29.82 -17.83
C THR A 799 -36.63 -28.40 -17.65
N GLY A 800 -37.75 -28.26 -16.92
CA GLY A 800 -38.38 -26.97 -16.64
C GLY A 800 -39.16 -26.35 -17.80
N LEU A 801 -39.39 -27.09 -18.89
CA LEU A 801 -40.24 -26.69 -20.01
C LEU A 801 -41.65 -27.25 -19.90
N ASP A 802 -42.64 -26.45 -20.30
CA ASP A 802 -44.02 -26.92 -20.53
C ASP A 802 -44.10 -27.89 -21.73
N PRO A 803 -45.14 -28.74 -21.81
CA PRO A 803 -45.24 -29.75 -22.88
C PRO A 803 -45.16 -29.19 -24.30
N ALA A 804 -45.76 -28.02 -24.58
CA ALA A 804 -45.71 -27.41 -25.90
C ALA A 804 -44.29 -26.93 -26.25
N SER A 805 -43.60 -26.30 -25.28
CA SER A 805 -42.19 -25.92 -25.42
C SER A 805 -41.26 -27.12 -25.60
N ARG A 806 -41.53 -28.25 -24.94
CA ARG A 806 -40.75 -29.49 -25.08
C ARG A 806 -40.89 -30.09 -26.47
N ASN A 807 -42.11 -30.14 -27.02
CA ASN A 807 -42.35 -30.59 -28.39
C ASN A 807 -41.65 -29.69 -29.42
N ASN A 808 -41.71 -28.38 -29.22
CA ASN A 808 -40.99 -27.44 -30.08
C ASN A 808 -39.47 -27.66 -29.99
N LEU A 809 -38.91 -27.82 -28.79
CA LEU A 809 -37.50 -28.15 -28.59
C LEU A 809 -37.10 -29.41 -29.38
N TRP A 810 -37.88 -30.48 -29.28
CA TRP A 810 -37.59 -31.72 -30.01
C TRP A 810 -37.66 -31.54 -31.53
N SER A 811 -38.57 -30.71 -32.04
CA SER A 811 -38.60 -30.37 -33.47
C SER A 811 -37.32 -29.68 -33.93
N VAL A 812 -36.79 -28.75 -33.12
CA VAL A 812 -35.52 -28.05 -33.38
C VAL A 812 -34.33 -29.02 -33.33
N VAL A 813 -34.27 -29.91 -32.34
CA VAL A 813 -33.19 -30.91 -32.24
C VAL A 813 -33.24 -31.88 -33.42
N LYS A 814 -34.44 -32.32 -33.85
CA LYS A 814 -34.63 -33.21 -35.00
C LYS A 814 -34.18 -32.55 -36.31
N GLU A 815 -34.41 -31.25 -36.47
CA GLU A 815 -33.92 -30.49 -37.61
C GLU A 815 -32.38 -30.33 -37.56
N ALA A 816 -31.84 -29.96 -36.40
CA ALA A 816 -30.40 -29.78 -36.19
C ALA A 816 -29.59 -31.09 -36.37
N LYS A 817 -30.20 -32.25 -36.09
CA LYS A 817 -29.58 -33.58 -36.25
C LYS A 817 -29.07 -33.85 -37.68
N LYS A 818 -29.72 -33.31 -38.72
CA LYS A 818 -29.48 -33.74 -40.13
C LYS A 818 -27.99 -33.75 -40.55
N ASN A 819 -27.19 -32.81 -40.04
CA ASN A 819 -25.77 -32.66 -40.41
C ASN A 819 -24.81 -32.73 -39.20
N ARG A 820 -25.28 -33.17 -38.02
CA ARG A 820 -24.55 -33.04 -36.75
C ARG A 820 -24.74 -34.28 -35.87
N ALA A 821 -23.77 -34.56 -35.02
CA ALA A 821 -23.93 -35.55 -33.95
C ALA A 821 -24.42 -34.85 -32.68
N ILE A 822 -25.51 -35.33 -32.08
CA ILE A 822 -26.09 -34.75 -30.87
C ILE A 822 -26.10 -35.80 -29.77
N ILE A 823 -25.50 -35.51 -28.62
CA ILE A 823 -25.65 -36.29 -27.40
C ILE A 823 -26.52 -35.51 -26.43
N LEU A 824 -27.58 -36.15 -25.94
CA LEU A 824 -28.44 -35.56 -24.92
C LEU A 824 -28.66 -36.50 -23.74
N THR A 825 -28.79 -35.94 -22.55
CA THR A 825 -29.17 -36.70 -21.35
C THR A 825 -30.62 -36.41 -20.99
N SER A 826 -31.32 -37.43 -20.52
CA SER A 826 -32.67 -37.29 -19.99
C SER A 826 -32.88 -38.24 -18.81
N ILE A 827 -33.80 -37.87 -17.93
CA ILE A 827 -34.37 -38.76 -16.90
C ILE A 827 -35.76 -39.27 -17.31
N HIS A 828 -36.33 -38.70 -18.36
CA HIS A 828 -37.65 -39.04 -18.88
C HIS A 828 -37.52 -39.67 -20.27
N LEU A 829 -38.24 -40.79 -20.48
CA LEU A 829 -38.30 -41.49 -21.76
C LEU A 829 -39.25 -40.79 -22.76
N SER A 830 -40.12 -39.89 -22.29
CA SER A 830 -41.20 -39.26 -23.04
C SER A 830 -40.83 -38.04 -23.88
#